data_AF-A0A1D6NRM6-F1
#
_entry.id   AF-A0A1D6NRM6-F1
#
_cell.length_a   1.000
_cell.length_b   1.000
_cell.length_c   1.000
_cell.angle_alpha   90.00
_cell.angle_beta   90.00
_cell.angle_gamma   90.00
#
_symmetry.space_group_name_H-M   'P 1'
#
loop_
_entity.id
_entity.type
_entity.pdbx_description
1 polymer ?
#
loop_
_entity_poly.entity_id
_entity_poly.type
_entity_poly.pdbx_seq_one_letter_code
_entity_poly.pdbx_strand_id
1 'polypeptide(L)'
;MDIVGISTQEQDAIFRVVAAILHIGNIEFSKGKEADSSVLKDEKSKFHLETTAELLMCNPGALEDALCKRVMVTPEEVIKRSLDPYNATISRDGLAKTIYSRLFDWLVDKINSSIGQDASSKCLIGVLDIYGFESFKANSFEQFCINYTNEKLQQHFNQHVFKMEQEEYTKEQIDWSYIEFVDNQDVLDLIEKKPGGVIALLDEACMFPKSTHETFAQKLYQTFQKHKRFVKPKLSRTDFTICHYAGEVLYQSDQFLDKNKDYVVAEHQELLSASKCSFISGLFPPPPEETSKSSKFSSIGARFKQQLQALMDTLNSTEPHYIRCVKPNNVLKPAIFENVNVMQQLRCGGVLEAIRISCAGYPTRRTFYEFLHRFGILAPEALEGNSDEKAACKRILEKKGLLGFQIGKTKVFLRAGQMAELDARRTEVLSAAAKTIQGKMRTHIMRKKFLSLRKASVCVQAIWRGRLACKLYDNMRREAAAIKVQKNQRRHQARRSYKLRYASVLVVQTALRAMAARNEFRFKKQSTGAVTIQARYRCYRAHKYHKKLKCAAIVAQCRWRGRIARKELKKLKMEARETGALKEAKDKLEKKVEELTWRVQLEKRLRTDLEEAKAQEVSKLQNSMEALQAKLDETNTKLAKEREAAKTIEEAPPVVQETQVLVQDTEKIDSLTAEVQDLKTSLQSEKERAGDLEKKHSEEQQANEEKQKKLDETEIKMRQFQDYLRRLEEKLANVESENKVLRQQAVSMAPSKILSGRSKSNLQRNSENVQVSSNDPKTAPESNSTSSPKKEYDIDDKPQKSLNEKQQENQDLLIRCIAQHLGYAGNRPVAACIIYKCLLHWRSFEVERTSVFDRIIQTIGHAIETQDNNEVLAYWLSNASTLLLLLQRTLKASGSTGMAPQRRRSSSATLFGRMTQSFRGAPQGVNLSLINGSMVTGVETLRQVEAKYPALLFKQQLTAYVEKIYGMIRDNLKKEISPLLGLCIQAPRTSRASLMKGSSRSNTNTAAQQALIAHWQGIVKSLGNFLNILKVNNVPPFLVRKVFTQIFSFINVQLFNSLLLRRECCSFSNGEYVKAGLAELEHWCYRATDEYAGSAWDELKHIRQAIGFLVIHQKPKKTLDEISHDLCPVLSIQQLYRISTMYWDDKYGTHSVSPEVISNMRVLMTEDSNNPISNSFLLDDDSSIPFSVDDISKSMQQIDISDIEPPPLIRENSGFVFLLPPPE
;
A
#
# COMPACT_ATOMS: atom_id res chain seq x y z
N MET A 1 15.67 37.30 47.68
CA MET A 1 14.85 37.97 48.72
C MET A 1 14.87 39.49 48.54
N ASP A 2 15.99 40.01 48.03
CA ASP A 2 16.31 41.35 47.52
C ASP A 2 15.14 42.10 46.85
N ILE A 3 14.39 41.45 45.95
CA ILE A 3 13.25 42.05 45.22
C ILE A 3 12.17 42.59 46.18
N VAL A 4 12.08 42.04 47.40
CA VAL A 4 11.09 42.39 48.42
C VAL A 4 11.74 43.17 49.58
N GLY A 5 12.79 43.94 49.28
CA GLY A 5 13.41 44.88 50.24
C GLY A 5 14.10 44.24 51.44
N ILE A 6 14.38 42.94 51.41
CA ILE A 6 15.12 42.23 52.45
C ILE A 6 16.62 42.40 52.20
N SER A 7 17.30 43.14 53.09
CA SER A 7 18.73 43.44 52.96
C SER A 7 19.61 42.20 53.06
N THR A 8 20.84 42.26 52.54
CA THR A 8 21.80 41.14 52.64
C THR A 8 22.12 40.73 54.07
N GLN A 9 22.08 41.68 55.02
CA GLN A 9 22.25 41.41 56.46
C GLN A 9 21.05 40.66 57.06
N GLU A 10 19.82 41.02 56.66
CA GLU A 10 18.61 40.27 57.04
C GLU A 10 18.59 38.88 56.39
N GLN A 11 19.03 38.75 55.13
CA GLN A 11 19.13 37.46 54.44
C GLN A 11 20.12 36.51 55.14
N ASP A 12 21.31 36.99 55.50
CA ASP A 12 22.26 36.21 56.31
C ASP A 12 21.65 35.80 57.65
N ALA A 13 20.96 36.71 58.35
CA ALA A 13 20.30 36.39 59.61
C ALA A 13 19.18 35.33 59.44
N ILE A 14 18.39 35.37 58.36
CA ILE A 14 17.40 34.34 58.02
C ILE A 14 18.09 32.99 57.82
N PHE A 15 19.13 32.92 56.99
CA PHE A 15 19.86 31.67 56.73
C PHE A 15 20.55 31.12 57.98
N ARG A 16 21.08 31.99 58.84
CA ARG A 16 21.68 31.64 60.14
C ARG A 16 20.67 31.01 61.09
N VAL A 17 19.44 31.54 61.15
CA VAL A 17 18.35 30.97 61.95
C VAL A 17 17.89 29.62 61.38
N VAL A 18 17.80 29.47 60.05
CA VAL A 18 17.50 28.17 59.42
C VAL A 18 18.61 27.14 59.69
N ALA A 19 19.88 27.54 59.61
CA ALA A 19 21.01 26.67 59.96
C ALA A 19 20.96 26.24 61.44
N ALA A 20 20.61 27.15 62.36
CA ALA A 20 20.40 26.81 63.76
C ALA A 20 19.27 25.78 63.95
N ILE A 21 18.14 25.91 63.27
CA ILE A 21 17.04 24.92 63.30
C ILE A 21 17.52 23.54 62.82
N LEU A 22 18.33 23.48 61.77
CA LEU A 22 18.91 22.23 61.27
C LEU A 22 19.88 21.60 62.29
N HIS A 23 20.68 22.41 62.99
CA HIS A 23 21.54 21.90 64.07
C HIS A 23 20.75 21.45 65.31
N ILE A 24 19.69 22.15 65.70
CA ILE A 24 18.78 21.75 66.79
C ILE A 24 18.24 20.34 66.54
N GLY A 25 17.82 20.02 65.32
CA GLY A 25 17.27 18.70 64.97
C GLY A 25 18.22 17.52 65.21
N ASN A 26 19.53 17.77 65.21
CA ASN A 26 20.57 16.76 65.41
C ASN A 26 21.03 16.59 66.87
N ILE A 27 20.45 17.34 67.82
CA ILE A 27 20.75 17.19 69.25
C ILE A 27 19.99 15.96 69.77
N GLU A 28 20.71 14.94 70.25
CA GLU A 28 20.13 13.75 70.88
C GLU A 28 20.36 13.71 72.39
N PHE A 29 19.39 13.17 73.13
CA PHE A 29 19.41 13.05 74.59
C PHE A 29 19.55 11.60 75.05
N SER A 30 20.17 11.41 76.20
CA SER A 30 20.30 10.13 76.92
C SER A 30 19.89 10.30 78.38
N LYS A 31 19.65 9.19 79.08
CA LYS A 31 19.15 9.23 80.46
C LYS A 31 20.25 9.67 81.42
N GLY A 32 19.97 10.70 82.22
CA GLY A 32 20.89 11.26 83.20
C GLY A 32 21.01 10.42 84.48
N LYS A 33 21.66 11.01 85.50
CA LYS A 33 21.94 10.33 86.78
C LYS A 33 20.70 10.10 87.64
N GLU A 34 19.67 10.93 87.49
CA GLU A 34 18.38 10.80 88.17
C GLU A 34 17.35 10.13 87.24
N ALA A 35 16.38 9.42 87.80
CA ALA A 35 15.40 8.64 87.03
C ALA A 35 14.58 9.47 86.01
N ASP A 36 14.34 10.75 86.33
CA ASP A 36 13.56 11.71 85.55
C ASP A 36 14.46 12.74 84.81
N SER A 37 15.76 12.48 84.69
CA SER A 37 16.72 13.43 84.09
C SER A 37 17.22 12.99 82.71
N SER A 38 17.64 13.99 81.93
CA SER A 38 18.31 13.84 80.64
C SER A 38 19.65 14.56 80.64
N VAL A 39 20.54 14.08 79.78
CA VAL A 39 21.83 14.70 79.43
C VAL A 39 22.05 14.51 77.92
N LEU A 40 22.94 15.29 77.31
CA LEU A 40 23.34 15.08 75.92
C LEU A 40 23.90 13.66 75.71
N LYS A 41 23.58 13.05 74.56
CA LYS A 41 23.91 11.63 74.29
C LYS A 41 25.39 11.39 73.96
N ASP A 42 26.00 12.29 73.20
CA ASP A 42 27.38 12.17 72.72
C ASP A 42 28.00 13.53 72.38
N GLU A 43 29.31 13.55 72.10
CA GLU A 43 30.04 14.77 71.71
C GLU A 43 29.52 15.39 70.39
N LYS A 44 28.80 14.63 69.53
CA LYS A 44 28.14 15.20 68.34
C LYS A 44 26.91 16.02 68.71
N SER A 45 26.07 15.49 69.61
CA SER A 45 24.91 16.20 70.16
C SER A 45 25.34 17.49 70.85
N LYS A 46 26.47 17.44 71.56
CA LYS A 46 27.11 18.61 72.18
C LYS A 46 27.67 19.60 71.16
N PHE A 47 28.43 19.15 70.16
CA PHE A 47 28.89 20.00 69.04
C PHE A 47 27.71 20.71 68.34
N HIS A 48 26.60 20.02 68.11
CA HIS A 48 25.40 20.62 67.52
C HIS A 48 24.68 21.60 68.45
N LEU A 49 24.68 21.38 69.76
CA LEU A 49 24.19 22.34 70.74
C LEU A 49 25.08 23.60 70.83
N GLU A 50 26.41 23.43 70.84
CA GLU A 50 27.39 24.52 70.82
C GLU A 50 27.27 25.35 69.53
N THR A 51 27.20 24.69 68.36
CA THR A 51 26.97 25.34 67.05
C THR A 51 25.62 26.06 67.01
N THR A 52 24.57 25.50 67.60
CA THR A 52 23.26 26.15 67.72
C THR A 52 23.36 27.43 68.56
N ALA A 53 24.05 27.38 69.70
CA ALA A 53 24.21 28.54 70.58
C ALA A 53 25.03 29.66 69.92
N GLU A 54 26.05 29.32 69.12
CA GLU A 54 26.80 30.28 68.30
C GLU A 54 25.91 30.95 67.23
N LEU A 55 25.20 30.15 66.43
CA LEU A 55 24.31 30.65 65.36
C LEU A 55 23.15 31.49 65.91
N LEU A 56 22.56 31.10 67.05
CA LEU A 56 21.52 31.87 67.74
C LEU A 56 22.09 33.00 68.63
N MET A 57 23.42 33.11 68.75
CA MET A 57 24.14 34.07 69.61
C MET A 57 23.62 34.11 71.06
N CYS A 58 23.27 32.95 71.61
CA CYS A 58 22.80 32.76 72.99
C CYS A 58 23.85 32.00 73.84
N ASN A 59 23.56 31.73 75.11
CA ASN A 59 24.48 31.00 75.99
C ASN A 59 24.24 29.48 75.85
N PRO A 60 25.26 28.64 75.54
CA PRO A 60 25.08 27.20 75.35
C PRO A 60 24.58 26.49 76.60
N GLY A 61 25.03 26.86 77.81
CA GLY A 61 24.53 26.28 79.04
C GLY A 61 23.07 26.68 79.34
N ALA A 62 22.63 27.86 78.90
CA ALA A 62 21.24 28.27 79.00
C ALA A 62 20.35 27.56 77.95
N LEU A 63 20.90 27.26 76.76
CA LEU A 63 20.26 26.42 75.76
C LEU A 63 20.10 24.97 76.23
N GLU A 64 21.13 24.39 76.85
CA GLU A 64 21.04 23.06 77.47
C GLU A 64 19.99 23.04 78.60
N ASP A 65 20.00 24.04 79.49
CA ASP A 65 18.99 24.16 80.55
C ASP A 65 17.55 24.31 80.00
N ALA A 66 17.34 25.08 78.93
CA ALA A 66 16.02 25.26 78.30
C ALA A 66 15.52 24.02 77.53
N LEU A 67 16.40 23.06 77.25
CA LEU A 67 16.08 21.78 76.60
C LEU A 67 15.88 20.64 77.62
N CYS A 68 16.76 20.56 78.63
CA CYS A 68 16.80 19.45 79.59
C CYS A 68 16.10 19.73 80.94
N LYS A 69 15.65 20.96 81.21
CA LYS A 69 14.91 21.33 82.44
C LYS A 69 13.65 22.11 82.09
N ARG A 70 12.72 22.20 83.05
CA ARG A 70 11.51 23.01 82.95
C ARG A 70 11.22 23.75 84.24
N VAL A 71 10.80 25.00 84.12
CA VAL A 71 10.41 25.90 85.20
C VAL A 71 8.92 25.69 85.50
N MET A 72 8.61 25.33 86.74
CA MET A 72 7.24 25.30 87.26
C MET A 72 7.08 26.43 88.27
N VAL A 73 6.38 27.50 87.86
CA VAL A 73 5.98 28.58 88.76
C VAL A 73 4.79 28.09 89.59
N THR A 74 5.01 27.88 90.88
CA THR A 74 3.92 27.72 91.85
C THR A 74 3.55 29.09 92.45
N PRO A 75 2.45 29.23 93.19
CA PRO A 75 2.11 30.49 93.86
C PRO A 75 3.11 30.94 94.94
N GLU A 76 4.00 30.04 95.38
CA GLU A 76 4.90 30.23 96.52
C GLU A 76 6.38 30.24 96.10
N GLU A 77 6.80 29.32 95.21
CA GLU A 77 8.17 29.21 94.70
C GLU A 77 8.27 28.87 93.20
N VAL A 78 9.43 29.17 92.60
CA VAL A 78 9.78 28.88 91.20
C VAL A 78 10.70 27.66 91.14
N ILE A 79 10.13 26.49 90.84
CA ILE A 79 10.82 25.20 90.93
C ILE A 79 11.35 24.78 89.55
N LYS A 80 12.68 24.56 89.43
CA LYS A 80 13.28 23.95 88.24
C LYS A 80 13.30 22.43 88.37
N ARG A 81 12.63 21.71 87.47
CA ARG A 81 12.61 20.23 87.40
C ARG A 81 13.35 19.74 86.15
N SER A 82 14.17 18.70 86.30
CA SER A 82 14.76 17.95 85.19
C SER A 82 13.68 17.31 84.29
N LEU A 83 13.94 17.26 82.98
CA LEU A 83 13.12 16.51 82.01
C LEU A 83 13.81 15.20 81.65
N ASP A 84 13.03 14.13 81.45
CA ASP A 84 13.53 12.89 80.88
C ASP A 84 13.87 13.04 79.37
N PRO A 85 14.58 12.10 78.75
CA PRO A 85 15.04 12.24 77.36
C PRO A 85 13.92 12.38 76.31
N TYR A 86 12.73 11.84 76.57
CA TYR A 86 11.58 11.97 75.67
C TYR A 86 10.97 13.37 75.79
N ASN A 87 10.77 13.87 77.00
CA ASN A 87 10.30 15.24 77.23
C ASN A 87 11.33 16.30 76.80
N ALA A 88 12.63 16.04 76.92
CA ALA A 88 13.69 16.91 76.36
C ALA A 88 13.66 16.94 74.82
N THR A 89 13.41 15.80 74.17
CA THR A 89 13.20 15.73 72.70
C THR A 89 11.98 16.55 72.28
N ILE A 90 10.87 16.50 73.05
CA ILE A 90 9.69 17.35 72.80
C ILE A 90 10.02 18.84 73.01
N SER A 91 10.85 19.19 74.01
CA SER A 91 11.31 20.58 74.21
C SER A 91 12.12 21.10 73.01
N ARG A 92 13.08 20.30 72.54
CA ARG A 92 13.90 20.55 71.33
C ARG A 92 13.04 20.78 70.08
N ASP A 93 12.08 19.90 69.84
CA ASP A 93 11.19 20.00 68.68
C ASP A 93 10.23 21.20 68.81
N GLY A 94 9.81 21.53 70.04
CA GLY A 94 9.09 22.76 70.37
C GLY A 94 9.87 24.01 69.97
N LEU A 95 11.09 24.15 70.48
CA LEU A 95 12.00 25.26 70.20
C LEU A 95 12.19 25.46 68.69
N ALA A 96 12.49 24.38 67.95
CA ALA A 96 12.65 24.42 66.49
C ALA A 96 11.39 24.93 65.77
N LYS A 97 10.20 24.43 66.15
CA LYS A 97 8.92 24.86 65.56
C LYS A 97 8.59 26.32 65.89
N THR A 98 8.82 26.78 67.12
CA THR A 98 8.54 28.17 67.52
C THR A 98 9.47 29.15 66.79
N ILE A 99 10.78 28.85 66.68
CA ILE A 99 11.72 29.68 65.91
C ILE A 99 11.29 29.75 64.44
N TYR A 100 10.95 28.62 63.82
CA TYR A 100 10.51 28.59 62.42
C TYR A 100 9.21 29.40 62.21
N SER A 101 8.23 29.26 63.11
CA SER A 101 6.97 30.00 63.04
C SER A 101 7.21 31.51 63.12
N ARG A 102 7.98 31.99 64.10
CA ARG A 102 8.28 33.42 64.25
C ARG A 102 9.04 34.00 63.05
N LEU A 103 9.99 33.23 62.50
CA LEU A 103 10.71 33.60 61.29
C LEU A 103 9.76 33.72 60.08
N PHE A 104 8.79 32.81 59.96
CA PHE A 104 7.78 32.84 58.90
C PHE A 104 6.81 34.02 59.05
N ASP A 105 6.31 34.28 60.26
CA ASP A 105 5.46 35.43 60.58
C ASP A 105 6.18 36.74 60.18
N TRP A 106 7.44 36.91 60.60
CA TRP A 106 8.26 38.08 60.26
C TRP A 106 8.49 38.22 58.75
N LEU A 107 8.71 37.12 58.03
CA LEU A 107 8.83 37.13 56.57
C LEU A 107 7.55 37.62 55.90
N VAL A 108 6.38 37.17 56.36
CA VAL A 108 5.07 37.64 55.86
C VAL A 108 4.88 39.14 56.14
N ASP A 109 5.18 39.61 57.35
CA ASP A 109 5.06 41.04 57.70
C ASP A 109 6.04 41.93 56.91
N LYS A 110 7.27 41.46 56.67
CA LYS A 110 8.27 42.14 55.83
C LYS A 110 7.83 42.19 54.36
N ILE A 111 7.24 41.11 53.84
CA ILE A 111 6.66 41.06 52.48
C ILE A 111 5.48 42.04 52.37
N ASN A 112 4.53 42.01 53.31
CA ASN A 112 3.38 42.92 53.36
C ASN A 112 3.84 44.38 53.40
N SER A 113 4.84 44.70 54.23
CA SER A 113 5.44 46.03 54.33
C SER A 113 6.12 46.50 53.05
N SER A 114 6.74 45.59 52.29
CA SER A 114 7.41 45.92 51.03
C SER A 114 6.48 46.00 49.82
N ILE A 115 5.34 45.30 49.85
CA ILE A 115 4.28 45.43 48.82
C ILE A 115 3.47 46.70 49.07
N GLY A 116 3.20 47.01 50.34
CA GLY A 116 2.40 48.16 50.78
C GLY A 116 0.90 47.95 50.57
N GLN A 117 0.11 48.80 51.22
CA GLN A 117 -1.35 48.82 51.09
C GLN A 117 -1.85 50.25 50.89
N ASP A 118 -2.63 50.47 49.83
CA ASP A 118 -3.34 51.74 49.63
C ASP A 118 -4.56 51.80 50.57
N ALA A 119 -4.39 52.53 51.68
CA ALA A 119 -5.44 52.79 52.66
C ALA A 119 -6.62 53.63 52.12
N SER A 120 -6.52 54.18 50.91
CA SER A 120 -7.60 54.93 50.24
C SER A 120 -8.44 54.09 49.26
N SER A 121 -8.02 52.84 48.97
CA SER A 121 -8.73 51.99 48.01
C SER A 121 -10.13 51.60 48.50
N LYS A 122 -11.12 51.74 47.60
CA LYS A 122 -12.52 51.35 47.84
C LYS A 122 -12.83 49.92 47.39
N CYS A 123 -11.87 49.23 46.78
CA CYS A 123 -12.07 47.90 46.21
C CYS A 123 -10.86 47.00 46.50
N LEU A 124 -11.13 45.75 46.84
CA LEU A 124 -10.13 44.71 47.11
C LEU A 124 -10.46 43.49 46.25
N ILE A 125 -9.44 42.87 45.66
CA ILE A 125 -9.56 41.56 45.01
C ILE A 125 -8.77 40.58 45.87
N GLY A 126 -9.48 39.81 46.70
CA GLY A 126 -8.89 38.73 47.49
C GLY A 126 -8.66 37.49 46.63
N VAL A 127 -7.47 36.89 46.70
CA VAL A 127 -7.18 35.58 46.13
C VAL A 127 -6.86 34.64 47.28
N LEU A 128 -7.74 33.68 47.53
CA LEU A 128 -7.58 32.68 48.58
C LEU A 128 -7.06 31.37 47.97
N ASP A 129 -5.76 31.13 48.11
CA ASP A 129 -5.14 29.84 47.81
C ASP A 129 -5.09 28.99 49.09
N ILE A 130 -5.71 27.80 49.06
CA ILE A 130 -5.86 26.91 50.21
C ILE A 130 -5.82 25.44 49.78
N TYR A 131 -5.31 24.59 50.66
CA TYR A 131 -5.34 23.14 50.50
C TYR A 131 -6.78 22.65 50.32
N GLY A 132 -7.02 21.90 49.25
CA GLY A 132 -8.30 21.20 49.03
C GLY A 132 -8.51 20.06 50.03
N PHE A 133 -9.69 19.45 49.98
CA PHE A 133 -10.07 18.34 50.86
C PHE A 133 -9.07 17.16 50.78
N GLU A 134 -8.49 16.78 51.92
CA GLU A 134 -7.48 15.70 52.02
C GLU A 134 -8.08 14.41 52.58
N SER A 135 -7.70 13.27 52.00
CA SER A 135 -8.00 11.94 52.56
C SER A 135 -6.90 10.97 52.17
N PHE A 136 -6.01 10.70 53.13
CA PHE A 136 -4.89 9.78 53.04
C PHE A 136 -5.19 8.47 53.77
N LYS A 137 -4.26 7.51 53.69
CA LYS A 137 -4.34 6.23 54.43
C LYS A 137 -4.25 6.40 55.95
N ALA A 138 -3.63 7.50 56.39
CA ALA A 138 -3.42 7.90 57.76
C ALA A 138 -3.69 9.41 57.81
N ASN A 139 -4.70 9.86 58.55
CA ASN A 139 -5.08 11.27 58.66
C ASN A 139 -4.91 11.69 60.13
N SER A 140 -4.23 12.81 60.36
CA SER A 140 -3.97 13.33 61.70
C SER A 140 -4.67 14.66 61.93
N PHE A 141 -4.25 15.42 62.95
CA PHE A 141 -4.85 16.70 63.33
C PHE A 141 -4.79 17.75 62.21
N GLU A 142 -3.74 17.70 61.39
CA GLU A 142 -3.52 18.58 60.24
C GLU A 142 -4.61 18.39 59.17
N GLN A 143 -4.88 17.15 58.75
CA GLN A 143 -5.98 16.83 57.82
C GLN A 143 -7.33 17.21 58.40
N PHE A 144 -7.53 17.04 59.71
CA PHE A 144 -8.77 17.44 60.39
C PHE A 144 -8.99 18.96 60.31
N CYS A 145 -7.95 19.77 60.53
CA CYS A 145 -8.01 21.22 60.33
C CYS A 145 -8.26 21.62 58.87
N ILE A 146 -7.55 21.01 57.91
CA ILE A 146 -7.72 21.28 56.47
C ILE A 146 -9.15 20.95 56.02
N ASN A 147 -9.69 19.80 56.43
CA ASN A 147 -11.03 19.36 56.07
C ASN A 147 -12.12 20.19 56.76
N TYR A 148 -11.91 20.67 57.99
CA TYR A 148 -12.80 21.64 58.63
C TYR A 148 -12.87 22.97 57.87
N THR A 149 -11.73 23.50 57.40
CA THR A 149 -11.70 24.70 56.53
C THR A 149 -12.43 24.46 55.21
N ASN A 150 -12.24 23.28 54.57
CA ASN A 150 -12.96 22.93 53.34
C ASN A 150 -14.48 22.80 53.58
N GLU A 151 -14.91 22.21 54.71
CA GLU A 151 -16.32 22.11 55.10
C GLU A 151 -16.96 23.51 55.27
N LYS A 152 -16.24 24.46 55.90
CA LYS A 152 -16.71 25.84 56.13
C LYS A 152 -16.77 26.66 54.83
N LEU A 153 -15.78 26.52 53.96
CA LEU A 153 -15.77 27.14 52.63
C LEU A 153 -16.84 26.52 51.70
N GLN A 154 -17.13 25.23 51.83
CA GLN A 154 -18.20 24.57 51.09
C GLN A 154 -19.59 25.05 51.54
N GLN A 155 -19.79 25.34 52.83
CA GLN A 155 -21.02 25.98 53.33
C GLN A 155 -21.24 27.35 52.66
N HIS A 156 -20.22 28.21 52.64
CA HIS A 156 -20.28 29.53 51.98
C HIS A 156 -20.52 29.42 50.48
N PHE A 157 -19.87 28.46 49.80
CA PHE A 157 -20.14 28.15 48.39
C PHE A 157 -21.60 27.76 48.15
N ASN A 158 -22.15 26.84 48.96
CA ASN A 158 -23.54 26.39 48.83
C ASN A 158 -24.51 27.56 49.00
N GLN A 159 -24.33 28.37 50.06
CA GLN A 159 -25.18 29.52 50.35
C GLN A 159 -25.09 30.61 49.26
N HIS A 160 -23.89 30.92 48.78
CA HIS A 160 -23.70 31.97 47.77
C HIS A 160 -24.23 31.57 46.38
N VAL A 161 -23.95 30.34 45.92
CA VAL A 161 -24.48 29.83 44.64
C VAL A 161 -26.01 29.77 44.67
N PHE A 162 -26.60 29.34 45.79
CA PHE A 162 -28.05 29.33 45.99
C PHE A 162 -28.65 30.75 45.97
N LYS A 163 -28.00 31.73 46.62
CA LYS A 163 -28.42 33.13 46.60
C LYS A 163 -28.40 33.73 45.19
N MET A 164 -27.33 33.52 44.41
CA MET A 164 -27.26 34.00 43.01
C MET A 164 -28.35 33.38 42.12
N GLU A 165 -28.67 32.09 42.28
CA GLU A 165 -29.79 31.46 41.57
C GLU A 165 -31.13 32.15 41.90
N GLN A 166 -31.41 32.39 43.18
CA GLN A 166 -32.64 33.06 43.62
C GLN A 166 -32.73 34.51 43.13
N GLU A 167 -31.64 35.26 43.15
CA GLU A 167 -31.61 36.66 42.71
C GLU A 167 -31.91 36.78 41.21
N GLU A 168 -31.35 35.91 40.37
CA GLU A 168 -31.65 35.89 38.93
C GLU A 168 -33.10 35.44 38.65
N TYR A 169 -33.65 34.44 39.37
CA TYR A 169 -35.06 34.04 39.20
C TYR A 169 -36.04 35.14 39.67
N THR A 170 -35.72 35.84 40.76
CA THR A 170 -36.51 36.96 41.30
C THR A 170 -36.50 38.16 40.34
N LYS A 171 -35.32 38.50 39.83
CA LYS A 171 -35.10 39.55 38.82
C LYS A 171 -35.89 39.29 37.54
N GLU A 172 -35.87 38.07 37.03
CA GLU A 172 -36.59 37.64 35.81
C GLU A 172 -38.08 37.32 36.04
N GLN A 173 -38.58 37.32 37.29
CA GLN A 173 -39.97 37.00 37.68
C GLN A 173 -40.44 35.63 37.18
N ILE A 174 -39.68 34.61 37.59
CA ILE A 174 -39.94 33.18 37.33
C ILE A 174 -40.68 32.58 38.52
N ASP A 175 -41.59 31.65 38.26
CA ASP A 175 -42.27 30.88 39.31
C ASP A 175 -41.33 29.80 39.86
N TRP A 176 -40.72 30.03 41.02
CA TRP A 176 -39.73 29.11 41.60
C TRP A 176 -40.13 28.66 43.01
N SER A 177 -40.21 27.33 43.19
CA SER A 177 -40.28 26.69 44.49
C SER A 177 -38.90 26.67 45.16
N TYR A 178 -38.84 26.79 46.48
CA TYR A 178 -37.62 26.62 47.25
C TYR A 178 -36.93 25.28 46.92
N ILE A 179 -35.67 25.32 46.49
CA ILE A 179 -34.90 24.12 46.17
C ILE A 179 -34.30 23.59 47.47
N GLU A 180 -34.79 22.44 47.93
CA GLU A 180 -34.26 21.76 49.12
C GLU A 180 -32.83 21.26 48.86
N PHE A 181 -31.86 21.87 49.53
CA PHE A 181 -30.44 21.53 49.43
C PHE A 181 -29.94 20.82 50.70
N VAL A 182 -28.85 20.07 50.59
CA VAL A 182 -28.22 19.41 51.74
C VAL A 182 -27.23 20.39 52.37
N ASP A 183 -27.66 21.08 53.43
CA ASP A 183 -26.76 21.86 54.28
C ASP A 183 -25.78 20.93 55.02
N ASN A 184 -24.54 21.39 55.19
CA ASN A 184 -23.48 20.71 55.91
C ASN A 184 -23.22 21.32 57.31
N GLN A 185 -24.08 22.23 57.77
CA GLN A 185 -24.12 22.71 59.16
C GLN A 185 -24.12 21.56 60.19
N ASP A 186 -24.64 20.37 59.89
CA ASP A 186 -24.61 19.22 60.80
C ASP A 186 -23.20 18.61 60.99
N VAL A 187 -22.31 18.72 60.00
CA VAL A 187 -20.88 18.37 60.14
C VAL A 187 -20.12 19.48 60.85
N LEU A 188 -20.47 20.75 60.58
CA LEU A 188 -19.84 21.90 61.23
C LEU A 188 -20.16 21.95 62.74
N ASP A 189 -21.43 21.74 63.12
CA ASP A 189 -21.84 21.62 64.53
C ASP A 189 -21.08 20.50 65.26
N LEU A 190 -20.88 19.34 64.62
CA LEU A 190 -20.10 18.24 65.18
C LEU A 190 -18.66 18.67 65.50
N ILE A 191 -18.03 19.46 64.64
CA ILE A 191 -16.63 19.90 64.80
C ILE A 191 -16.51 21.08 65.78
N GLU A 192 -17.33 22.12 65.60
CA GLU A 192 -17.03 23.48 66.09
C GLU A 192 -17.89 23.96 67.26
N LYS A 193 -18.96 23.26 67.62
CA LYS A 193 -19.93 23.70 68.64
C LYS A 193 -19.31 23.77 70.05
N LYS A 194 -19.65 24.83 70.80
CA LYS A 194 -19.28 24.96 72.22
C LYS A 194 -20.55 25.08 73.08
N PRO A 195 -20.72 24.26 74.13
CA PRO A 195 -19.90 23.08 74.48
C PRO A 195 -20.14 21.89 73.53
N GLY A 196 -19.28 20.88 73.59
CA GLY A 196 -19.57 19.53 73.10
C GLY A 196 -19.19 19.17 71.66
N GLY A 197 -18.64 20.07 70.84
CA GLY A 197 -18.04 19.74 69.54
C GLY A 197 -16.63 19.12 69.66
N VAL A 198 -16.12 18.48 68.61
CA VAL A 198 -14.82 17.76 68.62
C VAL A 198 -13.67 18.66 69.10
N ILE A 199 -13.58 19.91 68.64
CA ILE A 199 -12.51 20.85 69.07
C ILE A 199 -12.64 21.18 70.56
N ALA A 200 -13.87 21.38 71.07
CA ALA A 200 -14.09 21.66 72.49
C ALA A 200 -13.72 20.47 73.39
N LEU A 201 -14.06 19.25 72.96
CA LEU A 201 -13.70 18.02 73.67
C LEU A 201 -12.18 17.76 73.66
N LEU A 202 -11.49 18.19 72.59
CA LEU A 202 -10.04 18.14 72.47
C LEU A 202 -9.35 19.17 73.37
N ASP A 203 -9.85 20.42 73.42
CA ASP A 203 -9.40 21.46 74.35
C ASP A 203 -9.51 20.98 75.80
N GLU A 204 -10.68 20.43 76.18
CA GLU A 204 -10.92 19.86 77.50
C GLU A 204 -9.94 18.72 77.81
N ALA A 205 -9.69 17.81 76.86
CA ALA A 205 -8.74 16.71 77.04
C ALA A 205 -7.28 17.16 77.10
N CYS A 206 -6.91 18.29 76.49
CA CYS A 206 -5.58 18.89 76.63
C CYS A 206 -5.35 19.52 78.01
N MET A 207 -6.41 19.97 78.68
CA MET A 207 -6.36 20.60 80.01
C MET A 207 -6.17 19.61 81.17
N PHE A 208 -6.46 18.32 80.98
CA PHE A 208 -6.31 17.30 82.04
C PHE A 208 -4.94 16.58 81.93
N PRO A 209 -4.02 16.72 82.91
CA PRO A 209 -2.67 16.15 82.83
C PRO A 209 -2.58 14.62 82.75
N LYS A 210 -3.70 13.90 82.94
CA LYS A 210 -3.81 12.44 82.84
C LYS A 210 -4.55 11.94 81.61
N SER A 211 -5.00 12.83 80.71
CA SER A 211 -5.73 12.43 79.51
C SER A 211 -4.79 11.97 78.39
N THR A 212 -5.06 10.77 77.88
CA THR A 212 -4.40 10.16 76.70
C THR A 212 -5.30 10.22 75.47
N HIS A 213 -4.74 9.97 74.29
CA HIS A 213 -5.51 9.85 73.04
C HIS A 213 -6.63 8.80 73.15
N GLU A 214 -6.41 7.69 73.86
CA GLU A 214 -7.44 6.68 74.12
C GLU A 214 -8.62 7.28 74.91
N THR A 215 -8.36 8.05 75.96
CA THR A 215 -9.42 8.68 76.77
C THR A 215 -10.19 9.74 75.97
N PHE A 216 -9.51 10.47 75.08
CA PHE A 216 -10.13 11.41 74.15
C PHE A 216 -11.04 10.68 73.14
N ALA A 217 -10.55 9.63 72.48
CA ALA A 217 -11.34 8.81 71.55
C ALA A 217 -12.57 8.19 72.23
N GLN A 218 -12.41 7.66 73.45
CA GLN A 218 -13.53 7.14 74.24
C GLN A 218 -14.57 8.23 74.57
N LYS A 219 -14.13 9.46 74.90
CA LYS A 219 -15.03 10.60 75.13
C LYS A 219 -15.79 10.98 73.86
N LEU A 220 -15.13 11.04 72.70
CA LEU A 220 -15.79 11.24 71.40
C LEU A 220 -16.86 10.17 71.13
N TYR A 221 -16.54 8.89 71.34
CA TYR A 221 -17.49 7.79 71.15
C TYR A 221 -18.71 7.89 72.07
N GLN A 222 -18.54 8.35 73.31
CA GLN A 222 -19.63 8.55 74.28
C GLN A 222 -20.51 9.74 73.90
N THR A 223 -19.93 10.89 73.54
CA THR A 223 -20.70 12.10 73.17
C THR A 223 -21.44 11.93 71.84
N PHE A 224 -20.83 11.29 70.84
CA PHE A 224 -21.36 11.27 69.47
C PHE A 224 -21.98 9.93 69.02
N GLN A 225 -22.23 8.98 69.94
CA GLN A 225 -22.75 7.64 69.63
C GLN A 225 -24.02 7.62 68.74
N LYS A 226 -24.84 8.67 68.80
CA LYS A 226 -26.10 8.81 68.06
C LYS A 226 -26.02 9.78 66.86
N HIS A 227 -24.85 10.35 66.58
CA HIS A 227 -24.72 11.42 65.59
C HIS A 227 -24.51 10.86 64.17
N LYS A 228 -25.38 11.23 63.22
CA LYS A 228 -25.38 10.68 61.84
C LYS A 228 -24.07 10.84 61.07
N ARG A 229 -23.26 11.85 61.43
CA ARG A 229 -21.99 12.20 60.77
C ARG A 229 -20.74 11.67 61.46
N PHE A 230 -20.89 10.93 62.57
CA PHE A 230 -19.77 10.40 63.34
C PHE A 230 -19.87 8.87 63.41
N VAL A 231 -18.82 8.19 62.98
CA VAL A 231 -18.77 6.72 62.91
C VAL A 231 -17.61 6.21 63.73
N LYS A 232 -17.88 5.21 64.59
CA LYS A 232 -16.83 4.46 65.30
C LYS A 232 -16.32 3.31 64.42
N PRO A 233 -15.01 3.24 64.10
CA PRO A 233 -14.41 2.10 63.41
C PRO A 233 -14.60 0.78 64.17
N LYS A 234 -14.81 -0.32 63.45
CA LYS A 234 -15.06 -1.64 64.05
C LYS A 234 -13.81 -2.33 64.61
N LEU A 235 -12.63 -2.00 64.07
CA LEU A 235 -11.36 -2.67 64.36
C LEU A 235 -10.43 -1.86 65.28
N SER A 236 -10.54 -0.53 65.26
CA SER A 236 -9.70 0.36 66.08
C SER A 236 -10.37 0.73 67.41
N ARG A 237 -9.53 1.06 68.39
CA ARG A 237 -9.94 1.56 69.71
C ARG A 237 -9.69 3.06 69.90
N THR A 238 -8.90 3.68 69.02
CA THR A 238 -8.43 5.07 69.11
C THR A 238 -8.89 5.93 67.92
N ASP A 239 -9.09 5.35 66.74
CA ASP A 239 -9.46 6.11 65.55
C ASP A 239 -10.95 6.52 65.54
N PHE A 240 -11.29 7.60 64.85
CA PHE A 240 -12.68 8.04 64.64
C PHE A 240 -12.93 8.48 63.20
N THR A 241 -14.15 8.31 62.71
CA THR A 241 -14.54 8.66 61.33
C THR A 241 -15.57 9.78 61.32
N ILE A 242 -15.37 10.77 60.44
CA ILE A 242 -16.34 11.85 60.17
C ILE A 242 -16.83 11.75 58.71
N CYS A 243 -18.14 11.86 58.53
CA CYS A 243 -18.82 11.80 57.23
C CYS A 243 -18.98 13.22 56.62
N HIS A 244 -17.87 13.78 56.15
CA HIS A 244 -17.81 15.09 55.49
C HIS A 244 -18.65 15.16 54.21
N TYR A 245 -18.89 16.36 53.66
CA TYR A 245 -19.56 16.52 52.35
C TYR A 245 -18.85 15.74 51.22
N ALA A 246 -17.53 15.60 51.34
CA ALA A 246 -16.65 14.93 50.39
C ALA A 246 -16.61 13.39 50.51
N GLY A 247 -17.12 12.83 51.62
CA GLY A 247 -17.02 11.40 51.94
C GLY A 247 -16.58 11.15 53.39
N GLU A 248 -16.38 9.87 53.73
CA GLU A 248 -15.90 9.45 55.05
C GLU A 248 -14.37 9.59 55.16
N VAL A 249 -13.87 10.21 56.24
CA VAL A 249 -12.45 10.30 56.56
C VAL A 249 -12.18 9.72 57.94
N LEU A 250 -11.20 8.82 58.02
CA LEU A 250 -10.73 8.15 59.24
C LEU A 250 -9.53 8.92 59.81
N TYR A 251 -9.67 9.44 61.03
CA TYR A 251 -8.64 10.19 61.75
C TYR A 251 -8.06 9.37 62.91
N GLN A 252 -6.73 9.42 63.06
CA GLN A 252 -5.99 8.71 64.10
C GLN A 252 -5.72 9.64 65.29
N SER A 253 -6.29 9.33 66.46
CA SER A 253 -6.24 10.24 67.62
C SER A 253 -4.89 10.28 68.33
N ASP A 254 -3.99 9.34 68.04
CA ASP A 254 -2.74 9.07 68.77
C ASP A 254 -1.91 10.31 69.10
N GLN A 255 -1.81 11.26 68.15
CA GLN A 255 -1.06 12.52 68.27
C GLN A 255 -1.93 13.78 68.43
N PHE A 256 -3.26 13.67 68.48
CA PHE A 256 -4.15 14.86 68.48
C PHE A 256 -3.94 15.77 69.69
N LEU A 257 -3.72 15.20 70.88
CA LEU A 257 -3.51 16.00 72.10
C LEU A 257 -2.20 16.78 72.03
N ASP A 258 -1.11 16.15 71.61
CA ASP A 258 0.22 16.75 71.63
C ASP A 258 0.45 17.71 70.45
N LYS A 259 -0.33 17.57 69.37
CA LYS A 259 -0.42 18.57 68.29
C LYS A 259 -1.31 19.76 68.64
N ASN A 260 -2.35 19.60 69.46
CA ASN A 260 -3.25 20.70 69.84
C ASN A 260 -2.69 21.57 70.99
N LYS A 261 -1.77 21.03 71.80
CA LYS A 261 -1.01 21.76 72.84
C LYS A 261 0.07 22.64 72.19
N ASP A 262 -0.25 23.91 71.98
CA ASP A 262 0.73 24.91 71.54
C ASP A 262 1.73 25.24 72.67
N TYR A 263 2.82 24.48 72.73
CA TYR A 263 3.88 24.67 73.72
C TYR A 263 4.86 25.78 73.31
N VAL A 264 4.47 27.04 73.51
CA VAL A 264 5.47 28.08 73.78
C VAL A 264 5.97 27.86 75.22
N VAL A 265 7.16 27.28 75.34
CA VAL A 265 7.87 27.12 76.61
C VAL A 265 8.44 28.49 77.00
N ALA A 266 8.18 28.97 78.21
CA ALA A 266 8.53 30.34 78.61
C ALA A 266 10.06 30.54 78.60
N GLU A 267 10.78 29.49 78.94
CA GLU A 267 12.23 29.36 78.91
C GLU A 267 12.81 29.52 77.49
N HIS A 268 12.06 29.17 76.45
CA HIS A 268 12.46 29.43 75.04
C HIS A 268 12.30 30.91 74.69
N GLN A 269 11.22 31.56 75.15
CA GLN A 269 11.01 33.00 74.98
C GLN A 269 12.10 33.79 75.74
N GLU A 270 12.43 33.40 76.97
CA GLU A 270 13.49 34.01 77.79
C GLU A 270 14.88 33.85 77.12
N LEU A 271 15.24 32.63 76.70
CA LEU A 271 16.52 32.36 76.02
C LEU A 271 16.72 33.17 74.73
N LEU A 272 15.67 33.31 73.91
CA LEU A 272 15.76 33.93 72.59
C LEU A 272 15.59 35.45 72.64
N SER A 273 14.79 35.98 73.55
CA SER A 273 14.74 37.43 73.83
C SER A 273 16.06 37.94 74.41
N ALA A 274 16.79 37.11 75.16
CA ALA A 274 18.15 37.37 75.65
C ALA A 274 19.28 37.09 74.62
N SER A 275 18.95 36.79 73.36
CA SER A 275 19.96 36.62 72.30
C SER A 275 20.73 37.92 72.04
N LYS A 276 22.04 37.80 71.76
CA LYS A 276 22.86 38.94 71.30
C LYS A 276 22.62 39.29 69.82
N CYS A 277 21.87 38.47 69.08
CA CYS A 277 21.49 38.74 67.70
C CYS A 277 20.20 39.57 67.67
N SER A 278 20.31 40.85 67.29
CA SER A 278 19.18 41.79 67.24
C SER A 278 18.00 41.31 66.40
N PHE A 279 18.26 40.53 65.34
CA PHE A 279 17.24 39.88 64.54
C PHE A 279 16.45 38.84 65.35
N ILE A 280 17.14 37.98 66.11
CA ILE A 280 16.52 36.89 66.89
C ILE A 280 15.76 37.43 68.09
N SER A 281 16.32 38.39 68.82
CA SER A 281 15.58 39.10 69.88
C SER A 281 14.37 39.85 69.33
N GLY A 282 14.43 40.33 68.07
CA GLY A 282 13.31 40.95 67.36
C GLY A 282 12.18 39.97 66.98
N LEU A 283 12.49 38.69 66.74
CA LEU A 283 11.50 37.62 66.54
C LEU A 283 10.80 37.20 67.85
N PHE A 284 11.41 37.51 69.00
CA PHE A 284 10.97 37.11 70.34
C PHE A 284 10.85 38.33 71.29
N PRO A 285 9.94 39.28 71.02
CA PRO A 285 9.74 40.43 71.89
C PRO A 285 9.29 40.01 73.31
N PRO A 286 9.62 40.78 74.36
CA PRO A 286 9.14 40.51 75.72
C PRO A 286 7.61 40.67 75.80
N PRO A 287 6.92 39.83 76.58
CA PRO A 287 5.46 39.91 76.73
C PRO A 287 5.04 41.17 77.53
N PRO A 288 3.90 41.80 77.21
CA PRO A 288 3.41 42.96 77.94
C PRO A 288 2.90 42.59 79.35
N GLU A 289 3.30 43.39 80.35
CA GLU A 289 3.25 43.07 81.79
C GLU A 289 1.82 42.85 82.35
N GLU A 290 0.79 43.41 81.72
CA GLU A 290 -0.59 43.41 82.23
C GLU A 290 -1.31 42.04 82.17
N THR A 291 -0.78 41.06 81.43
CA THR A 291 -1.49 39.80 81.12
C THR A 291 -1.44 38.72 82.23
N SER A 292 -0.70 38.98 83.31
CA SER A 292 -0.28 38.01 84.34
C SER A 292 -1.38 37.36 85.21
N LYS A 293 -2.68 37.66 85.00
CA LYS A 293 -3.79 37.19 85.85
C LYS A 293 -4.91 36.38 85.18
N SER A 294 -4.84 36.07 83.88
CA SER A 294 -5.73 35.04 83.30
C SER A 294 -5.16 34.33 82.06
N SER A 295 -4.13 33.51 82.27
CA SER A 295 -3.63 32.58 81.24
C SER A 295 -4.66 31.46 80.96
N LYS A 296 -5.67 31.77 80.16
CA LYS A 296 -6.59 30.79 79.58
C LYS A 296 -5.83 30.01 78.51
N PHE A 297 -5.71 28.69 78.71
CA PHE A 297 -5.13 27.78 77.73
C PHE A 297 -5.72 28.02 76.33
N SER A 298 -4.84 28.29 75.37
CA SER A 298 -5.19 28.67 74.00
C SER A 298 -4.54 27.67 73.05
N SER A 299 -5.33 26.68 72.63
CA SER A 299 -4.91 25.58 71.76
C SER A 299 -4.81 26.00 70.29
N ILE A 300 -4.12 25.18 69.48
CA ILE A 300 -4.07 25.40 68.02
C ILE A 300 -5.48 25.33 67.43
N GLY A 301 -6.29 24.34 67.80
CA GLY A 301 -7.66 24.19 67.30
C GLY A 301 -8.59 25.37 67.64
N ALA A 302 -8.43 25.96 68.83
CA ALA A 302 -9.20 27.15 69.22
C ALA A 302 -8.78 28.40 68.43
N ARG A 303 -7.47 28.64 68.26
CA ARG A 303 -6.97 29.79 67.46
C ARG A 303 -7.30 29.63 65.99
N PHE A 304 -7.11 28.44 65.42
CA PHE A 304 -7.44 28.11 64.04
C PHE A 304 -8.92 28.35 63.74
N LYS A 305 -9.83 27.96 64.66
CA LYS A 305 -11.25 28.30 64.54
C LYS A 305 -11.50 29.82 64.51
N GLN A 306 -10.85 30.59 65.38
CA GLN A 306 -11.02 32.05 65.43
C GLN A 306 -10.50 32.73 64.14
N GLN A 307 -9.33 32.30 63.64
CA GLN A 307 -8.77 32.77 62.38
C GLN A 307 -9.67 32.41 61.18
N LEU A 308 -10.18 31.17 61.14
CA LEU A 308 -11.11 30.74 60.10
C LEU A 308 -12.40 31.55 60.11
N GLN A 309 -12.99 31.82 61.29
CA GLN A 309 -14.19 32.64 61.37
C GLN A 309 -13.95 34.06 60.84
N ALA A 310 -12.85 34.71 61.23
CA ALA A 310 -12.50 36.05 60.72
C ALA A 310 -12.25 36.06 59.19
N LEU A 311 -11.69 34.99 58.64
CA LEU A 311 -11.58 34.80 57.19
C LEU A 311 -12.97 34.66 56.54
N MET A 312 -13.87 33.84 57.11
CA MET A 312 -15.24 33.70 56.59
C MET A 312 -16.01 35.02 56.63
N ASP A 313 -15.89 35.79 57.72
CA ASP A 313 -16.54 37.10 57.87
C ASP A 313 -16.01 38.11 56.83
N THR A 314 -14.71 38.05 56.53
CA THR A 314 -14.10 38.82 55.44
C THR A 314 -14.67 38.41 54.07
N LEU A 315 -14.71 37.10 53.77
CA LEU A 315 -15.25 36.59 52.51
C LEU A 315 -16.73 36.93 52.32
N ASN A 316 -17.55 36.82 53.38
CA ASN A 316 -18.98 37.18 53.40
C ASN A 316 -19.25 38.65 53.01
N SER A 317 -18.27 39.54 53.16
CA SER A 317 -18.35 40.96 52.77
C SER A 317 -18.02 41.23 51.29
N THR A 318 -17.58 40.21 50.54
CA THR A 318 -17.10 40.30 49.16
C THR A 318 -17.97 39.52 48.17
N GLU A 319 -17.75 39.73 46.87
CA GLU A 319 -18.33 38.87 45.82
C GLU A 319 -17.34 37.73 45.50
N PRO A 320 -17.63 36.47 45.87
CA PRO A 320 -16.71 35.36 45.68
C PRO A 320 -16.75 34.80 44.25
N HIS A 321 -15.57 34.45 43.72
CA HIS A 321 -15.43 33.73 42.45
C HIS A 321 -14.67 32.43 42.69
N TYR A 322 -15.21 31.31 42.19
CA TYR A 322 -14.73 29.97 42.54
C TYR A 322 -13.98 29.30 41.39
N ILE A 323 -12.70 29.00 41.63
CA ILE A 323 -11.87 28.18 40.75
C ILE A 323 -11.66 26.82 41.44
N ARG A 324 -11.96 25.71 40.75
CA ARG A 324 -11.79 24.35 41.28
C ARG A 324 -10.75 23.61 40.44
N CYS A 325 -9.53 23.55 40.95
CA CYS A 325 -8.43 22.80 40.35
C CYS A 325 -8.67 21.29 40.46
N VAL A 326 -8.36 20.54 39.39
CA VAL A 326 -8.52 19.08 39.34
C VAL A 326 -7.23 18.47 38.78
N LYS A 327 -6.62 17.56 39.56
CA LYS A 327 -5.43 16.80 39.18
C LYS A 327 -5.87 15.63 38.27
N PRO A 328 -5.54 15.63 36.96
CA PRO A 328 -6.10 14.65 36.02
C PRO A 328 -5.51 13.24 36.20
N ASN A 329 -4.32 13.12 36.79
CA ASN A 329 -3.66 11.85 37.08
C ASN A 329 -2.64 12.01 38.22
N ASN A 330 -2.34 10.92 38.93
CA ASN A 330 -1.38 10.95 40.02
C ASN A 330 0.09 10.88 39.56
N VAL A 331 0.34 10.46 38.32
CA VAL A 331 1.70 10.39 37.72
C VAL A 331 2.24 11.73 37.19
N LEU A 332 1.52 12.83 37.37
CA LEU A 332 1.89 14.22 36.99
C LEU A 332 2.21 14.43 35.49
N LYS A 333 1.62 13.63 34.59
CA LYS A 333 1.86 13.72 33.13
C LYS A 333 0.72 14.45 32.40
N PRO A 334 1.00 15.16 31.29
CA PRO A 334 -0.06 15.72 30.44
C PRO A 334 -0.88 14.61 29.76
N ALA A 335 -2.12 14.93 29.36
CA ALA A 335 -3.03 14.08 28.58
C ALA A 335 -3.46 12.72 29.16
N ILE A 336 -2.96 12.30 30.33
CA ILE A 336 -3.47 11.13 31.06
C ILE A 336 -4.64 11.54 31.96
N PHE A 337 -5.75 10.79 31.92
CA PHE A 337 -6.96 11.09 32.69
C PHE A 337 -7.43 9.85 33.48
N GLU A 338 -7.21 9.86 34.79
CA GLU A 338 -7.54 8.78 35.72
C GLU A 338 -8.98 8.94 36.21
N ASN A 339 -9.94 8.38 35.46
CA ASN A 339 -11.40 8.50 35.71
C ASN A 339 -11.80 8.39 37.19
N VAL A 340 -11.27 7.41 37.93
CA VAL A 340 -11.61 7.19 39.35
C VAL A 340 -11.13 8.36 40.22
N ASN A 341 -9.86 8.77 40.06
CA ASN A 341 -9.24 9.82 40.86
C ASN A 341 -9.83 11.19 40.53
N VAL A 342 -10.22 11.44 39.26
CA VAL A 342 -10.93 12.66 38.87
C VAL A 342 -12.38 12.66 39.39
N MET A 343 -13.11 11.55 39.28
CA MET A 343 -14.48 11.46 39.82
C MET A 343 -14.51 11.58 41.34
N GLN A 344 -13.48 11.12 42.05
CA GLN A 344 -13.32 11.36 43.48
C GLN A 344 -13.10 12.85 43.76
N GLN A 345 -12.16 13.51 43.07
CA GLN A 345 -11.95 14.96 43.21
C GLN A 345 -13.18 15.81 42.86
N LEU A 346 -13.99 15.43 41.87
CA LEU A 346 -15.23 16.14 41.53
C LEU A 346 -16.33 15.98 42.59
N ARG A 347 -16.31 14.89 43.39
CA ARG A 347 -17.12 14.74 44.61
C ARG A 347 -16.54 15.58 45.74
N CYS A 348 -15.27 15.39 46.06
CA CYS A 348 -14.59 16.06 47.18
C CYS A 348 -14.42 17.57 46.99
N GLY A 349 -14.47 18.08 45.75
CA GLY A 349 -14.49 19.51 45.43
C GLY A 349 -15.90 20.13 45.34
N GLY A 350 -16.96 19.39 45.68
CA GLY A 350 -18.35 19.87 45.66
C GLY A 350 -18.94 20.12 44.27
N VAL A 351 -18.20 19.82 43.19
CA VAL A 351 -18.56 20.18 41.81
C VAL A 351 -19.80 19.44 41.33
N LEU A 352 -19.92 18.14 41.65
CA LEU A 352 -21.11 17.37 41.29
C LEU A 352 -22.37 17.85 42.04
N GLU A 353 -22.22 18.36 43.25
CA GLU A 353 -23.33 18.89 44.04
C GLU A 353 -23.79 20.26 43.53
N ALA A 354 -22.84 21.13 43.15
CA ALA A 354 -23.14 22.36 42.42
C ALA A 354 -23.95 22.09 41.13
N ILE A 355 -23.51 21.11 40.34
CA ILE A 355 -24.22 20.68 39.13
C ILE A 355 -25.62 20.13 39.48
N ARG A 356 -25.75 19.34 40.57
CA ARG A 356 -27.04 18.83 41.04
C ARG A 356 -28.02 19.97 41.36
N ILE A 357 -27.56 20.99 42.07
CA ILE A 357 -28.35 22.19 42.43
C ILE A 357 -28.75 22.97 41.17
N SER A 358 -27.80 23.29 40.27
CA SER A 358 -28.11 23.99 39.01
C SER A 358 -29.07 23.21 38.11
N CYS A 359 -28.97 21.87 38.06
CA CYS A 359 -29.89 21.02 37.31
C CYS A 359 -31.28 20.88 37.97
N ALA A 360 -31.37 21.03 39.30
CA ALA A 360 -32.63 21.13 40.04
C ALA A 360 -33.32 22.50 39.87
N GLY A 361 -32.60 23.50 39.37
CA GLY A 361 -33.14 24.77 38.85
C GLY A 361 -33.40 24.73 37.33
N TYR A 362 -33.19 25.87 36.67
CA TYR A 362 -33.24 26.05 35.23
C TYR A 362 -31.81 26.32 34.70
N PRO A 363 -31.01 25.27 34.41
CA PRO A 363 -29.60 25.41 34.07
C PRO A 363 -29.35 26.01 32.68
N THR A 364 -30.33 25.95 31.77
CA THR A 364 -30.18 26.50 30.42
C THR A 364 -31.00 27.77 30.26
N ARG A 365 -30.30 28.87 29.98
CA ARG A 365 -30.83 30.24 29.90
C ARG A 365 -30.42 30.84 28.55
N ARG A 366 -31.36 31.45 27.82
CA ARG A 366 -31.11 32.11 26.52
C ARG A 366 -31.95 33.36 26.39
N THR A 367 -31.40 34.44 25.83
CA THR A 367 -32.22 35.61 25.46
C THR A 367 -33.24 35.22 24.40
N PHE A 368 -34.35 35.97 24.28
CA PHE A 368 -35.36 35.67 23.27
C PHE A 368 -34.77 35.67 21.85
N TYR A 369 -34.00 36.69 21.48
CA TYR A 369 -33.21 36.73 20.24
C TYR A 369 -32.35 35.47 19.99
N GLU A 370 -31.54 35.01 20.96
CA GLU A 370 -30.72 33.80 20.80
C GLU A 370 -31.58 32.55 20.58
N PHE A 371 -32.70 32.44 21.28
CA PHE A 371 -33.64 31.34 21.17
C PHE A 371 -34.32 31.33 19.79
N LEU A 372 -34.85 32.46 19.33
CA LEU A 372 -35.52 32.61 18.04
C LEU A 372 -34.57 32.38 16.87
N HIS A 373 -33.36 32.93 16.92
CA HIS A 373 -32.35 32.73 15.87
C HIS A 373 -31.93 31.25 15.73
N ARG A 374 -31.85 30.51 16.85
CA ARG A 374 -31.52 29.07 16.82
C ARG A 374 -32.73 28.21 16.42
N PHE A 375 -33.90 28.46 17.00
CA PHE A 375 -35.04 27.54 16.97
C PHE A 375 -36.26 27.98 16.16
N GLY A 376 -36.28 29.19 15.57
CA GLY A 376 -37.39 29.65 14.73
C GLY A 376 -37.76 28.72 13.57
N ILE A 377 -36.78 27.99 13.02
CA ILE A 377 -36.99 26.94 12.01
C ILE A 377 -37.90 25.79 12.47
N LEU A 378 -38.09 25.60 13.78
CA LEU A 378 -39.00 24.60 14.34
C LEU A 378 -40.48 24.94 14.15
N ALA A 379 -40.82 26.23 14.00
CA ALA A 379 -42.16 26.74 13.73
C ALA A 379 -42.06 28.10 13.00
N PRO A 380 -41.82 28.13 11.68
CA PRO A 380 -41.69 29.37 10.92
C PRO A 380 -42.89 30.32 11.08
N GLU A 381 -44.11 29.77 11.14
CA GLU A 381 -45.36 30.47 11.45
C GLU A 381 -45.29 31.30 12.75
N ALA A 382 -44.47 30.89 13.73
CA ALA A 382 -44.32 31.63 14.99
C ALA A 382 -43.43 32.88 14.85
N LEU A 383 -42.78 33.09 13.70
CA LEU A 383 -42.06 34.30 13.29
C LEU A 383 -42.84 35.14 12.26
N GLU A 384 -44.01 34.68 11.79
CA GLU A 384 -44.78 35.38 10.75
C GLU A 384 -45.64 36.50 11.37
N GLY A 385 -45.15 37.73 11.27
CA GLY A 385 -45.82 38.97 11.72
C GLY A 385 -45.12 39.65 12.90
N ASN A 386 -45.53 40.89 13.20
CA ASN A 386 -44.99 41.72 14.31
C ASN A 386 -45.45 41.19 15.69
N SER A 387 -44.98 40.00 16.05
CA SER A 387 -45.13 39.44 17.40
C SER A 387 -43.96 39.84 18.29
N ASP A 388 -44.24 40.11 19.56
CA ASP A 388 -43.25 40.18 20.64
C ASP A 388 -42.38 38.91 20.66
N GLU A 389 -41.06 39.08 20.80
CA GLU A 389 -40.10 37.98 20.85
C GLU A 389 -40.43 36.97 21.95
N LYS A 390 -40.93 37.46 23.09
CA LYS A 390 -41.38 36.63 24.22
C LYS A 390 -42.54 35.71 23.83
N ALA A 391 -43.51 36.23 23.08
CA ALA A 391 -44.64 35.47 22.56
C ALA A 391 -44.20 34.47 21.47
N ALA A 392 -43.29 34.85 20.58
CA ALA A 392 -42.73 33.95 19.58
C ALA A 392 -41.98 32.76 20.22
N CYS A 393 -41.16 33.00 21.25
CA CYS A 393 -40.48 31.95 22.00
C CYS A 393 -41.46 30.97 22.63
N LYS A 394 -42.49 31.48 23.30
CA LYS A 394 -43.54 30.69 23.94
C LYS A 394 -44.27 29.79 22.92
N ARG A 395 -44.70 30.33 21.78
CA ARG A 395 -45.37 29.55 20.71
C ARG A 395 -44.52 28.43 20.13
N ILE A 396 -43.20 28.62 20.00
CA ILE A 396 -42.29 27.56 19.53
C ILE A 396 -42.24 26.39 20.53
N LEU A 397 -42.15 26.69 21.83
CA LEU A 397 -42.09 25.68 22.90
C LEU A 397 -43.42 24.92 23.05
N GLU A 398 -44.54 25.64 23.03
CA GLU A 398 -45.90 25.07 23.07
C GLU A 398 -46.19 24.20 21.84
N LYS A 399 -45.86 24.66 20.63
CA LYS A 399 -46.04 23.88 19.38
C LYS A 399 -45.15 22.62 19.33
N LYS A 400 -44.15 22.48 20.20
CA LYS A 400 -43.37 21.24 20.37
C LYS A 400 -43.80 20.41 21.58
N GLY A 401 -44.71 20.90 22.43
CA GLY A 401 -45.23 20.16 23.59
C GLY A 401 -44.18 19.93 24.68
N LEU A 402 -43.21 20.84 24.82
CA LEU A 402 -42.17 20.75 25.85
C LEU A 402 -42.76 21.09 27.22
N LEU A 403 -42.63 20.17 28.18
CA LEU A 403 -43.13 20.36 29.55
C LEU A 403 -42.03 20.88 30.47
N GLY A 404 -42.35 21.94 31.23
CA GLY A 404 -41.46 22.50 32.24
C GLY A 404 -40.46 23.55 31.75
N PHE A 405 -40.77 24.33 30.71
CA PHE A 405 -40.02 25.57 30.42
C PHE A 405 -40.61 26.74 31.22
N GLN A 406 -39.87 27.84 31.35
CA GLN A 406 -40.40 29.13 31.81
C GLN A 406 -39.86 30.30 30.98
N ILE A 407 -40.57 31.43 31.03
CA ILE A 407 -40.34 32.62 30.20
C ILE A 407 -40.25 33.85 31.10
N GLY A 408 -39.02 34.29 31.38
CA GLY A 408 -38.73 35.44 32.25
C GLY A 408 -39.04 36.79 31.59
N LYS A 409 -38.36 37.85 32.02
CA LYS A 409 -38.46 39.19 31.43
C LYS A 409 -37.63 39.34 30.16
N THR A 410 -36.44 38.73 30.12
CA THR A 410 -35.48 38.88 29.01
C THR A 410 -35.01 37.55 28.42
N LYS A 411 -35.26 36.43 29.12
CA LYS A 411 -34.73 35.10 28.77
C LYS A 411 -35.78 33.99 28.81
N VAL A 412 -35.58 32.98 27.96
CA VAL A 412 -36.16 31.64 28.07
C VAL A 412 -35.33 30.82 29.06
N PHE A 413 -36.02 30.12 29.97
CA PHE A 413 -35.44 29.25 30.99
C PHE A 413 -35.89 27.81 30.75
N LEU A 414 -34.93 26.89 30.63
CA LEU A 414 -35.15 25.49 30.31
C LEU A 414 -34.51 24.58 31.37
N ARG A 415 -35.22 23.49 31.68
CA ARG A 415 -34.71 22.39 32.52
C ARG A 415 -33.64 21.59 31.77
N ALA A 416 -32.91 20.76 32.52
CA ALA A 416 -31.95 19.83 31.92
C ALA A 416 -32.61 18.95 30.83
N GLY A 417 -31.88 18.62 29.77
CA GLY A 417 -32.37 17.81 28.64
C GLY A 417 -33.17 18.56 27.57
N GLN A 418 -34.07 19.49 27.93
CA GLN A 418 -34.97 20.16 26.98
C GLN A 418 -34.26 20.86 25.80
N MET A 419 -33.09 21.46 26.04
CA MET A 419 -32.26 22.08 24.99
C MET A 419 -31.74 21.05 23.97
N ALA A 420 -31.34 19.87 24.43
CA ALA A 420 -30.90 18.79 23.55
C ALA A 420 -32.08 18.21 22.73
N GLU A 421 -33.28 18.18 23.31
CA GLU A 421 -34.49 17.77 22.60
C GLU A 421 -34.90 18.78 21.50
N LEU A 422 -34.80 20.08 21.78
CA LEU A 422 -34.98 21.14 20.80
C LEU A 422 -33.95 21.05 19.66
N ASP A 423 -32.67 20.82 19.97
CA ASP A 423 -31.62 20.62 18.96
C ASP A 423 -31.78 19.33 18.16
N ALA A 424 -32.29 18.24 18.77
CA ALA A 424 -32.62 17.00 18.06
C ALA A 424 -33.74 17.23 17.02
N ARG A 425 -34.88 17.77 17.47
CA ARG A 425 -36.02 18.15 16.60
C ARG A 425 -35.60 19.15 15.50
N ARG A 426 -34.64 20.05 15.79
CA ARG A 426 -34.05 20.99 14.82
C ARG A 426 -33.19 20.28 13.78
N THR A 427 -32.42 19.29 14.22
CA THR A 427 -31.55 18.46 13.37
C THR A 427 -32.38 17.58 12.43
N GLU A 428 -33.53 17.07 12.86
CA GLU A 428 -34.48 16.34 12.01
C GLU A 428 -34.98 17.19 10.83
N VAL A 429 -35.47 18.41 11.09
CA VAL A 429 -35.96 19.34 10.06
C VAL A 429 -34.85 19.69 9.07
N LEU A 430 -33.65 20.03 9.57
CA LEU A 430 -32.49 20.31 8.73
C LEU A 430 -32.04 19.08 7.92
N SER A 431 -32.12 17.88 8.50
CA SER A 431 -31.78 16.61 7.83
C SER A 431 -32.77 16.30 6.70
N ALA A 432 -34.08 16.53 6.88
CA ALA A 432 -35.09 16.37 5.84
C ALA A 432 -34.88 17.34 4.65
N ALA A 433 -34.60 18.61 4.95
CA ALA A 433 -34.26 19.62 3.93
C ALA A 433 -32.97 19.24 3.18
N ALA A 434 -31.91 18.87 3.92
CA ALA A 434 -30.64 18.46 3.34
C ALA A 434 -30.77 17.20 2.46
N LYS A 435 -31.51 16.16 2.90
CA LYS A 435 -31.82 14.96 2.10
C LYS A 435 -32.50 15.32 0.79
N THR A 436 -33.46 16.26 0.82
CA THR A 436 -34.20 16.72 -0.37
C THR A 436 -33.26 17.41 -1.37
N ILE A 437 -32.44 18.36 -0.91
CA ILE A 437 -31.48 19.09 -1.75
C ILE A 437 -30.42 18.13 -2.32
N GLN A 438 -29.87 17.26 -1.48
CA GLN A 438 -28.89 16.25 -1.91
C GLN A 438 -29.49 15.27 -2.93
N GLY A 439 -30.74 14.84 -2.76
CA GLY A 439 -31.44 13.97 -3.72
C GLY A 439 -31.56 14.60 -5.10
N LYS A 440 -32.01 15.86 -5.18
CA LYS A 440 -32.08 16.61 -6.45
C LYS A 440 -30.70 16.82 -7.07
N MET A 441 -29.69 17.20 -6.29
CA MET A 441 -28.33 17.44 -6.80
C MET A 441 -27.63 16.16 -7.27
N ARG A 442 -27.73 15.06 -6.51
CA ARG A 442 -27.24 13.73 -6.95
C ARG A 442 -27.91 13.30 -8.25
N THR A 443 -29.23 13.49 -8.37
CA THR A 443 -29.98 13.21 -9.62
C THR A 443 -29.45 14.03 -10.79
N HIS A 444 -29.19 15.33 -10.60
CA HIS A 444 -28.62 16.20 -11.63
C HIS A 444 -27.21 15.73 -12.07
N ILE A 445 -26.31 15.45 -11.11
CA ILE A 445 -24.94 14.96 -11.38
C ILE A 445 -24.98 13.64 -12.15
N MET A 446 -25.81 12.68 -11.73
CA MET A 446 -25.91 11.38 -12.39
C MET A 446 -26.55 11.50 -13.79
N ARG A 447 -27.53 12.38 -13.99
CA ARG A 447 -28.06 12.69 -15.33
C ARG A 447 -26.99 13.28 -16.24
N LYS A 448 -26.11 14.17 -15.73
CA LYS A 448 -24.98 14.72 -16.50
C LYS A 448 -23.96 13.63 -16.87
N LYS A 449 -23.59 12.75 -15.93
CA LYS A 449 -22.69 11.60 -16.20
C LYS A 449 -23.29 10.64 -17.23
N PHE A 450 -24.55 10.23 -17.06
CA PHE A 450 -25.28 9.34 -17.99
C PHE A 450 -25.35 9.89 -19.41
N LEU A 451 -25.63 11.20 -19.58
CA LEU A 451 -25.66 11.83 -20.90
C LEU A 451 -24.28 11.87 -21.57
N SER A 452 -23.19 11.98 -20.78
CA SER A 452 -21.83 11.88 -21.29
C SER A 452 -21.49 10.46 -21.74
N LEU A 453 -21.78 9.46 -20.90
CA LEU A 453 -21.58 8.04 -21.21
C LEU A 453 -22.36 7.63 -22.46
N ARG A 454 -23.64 8.03 -22.57
CA ARG A 454 -24.48 7.77 -23.75
C ARG A 454 -23.86 8.32 -25.04
N LYS A 455 -23.22 9.50 -25.02
CA LYS A 455 -22.52 10.05 -26.19
C LYS A 455 -21.34 9.16 -26.59
N ALA A 456 -20.49 8.76 -25.63
CA ALA A 456 -19.36 7.86 -25.88
C ALA A 456 -19.83 6.50 -26.44
N SER A 457 -20.86 5.88 -25.84
CA SER A 457 -21.44 4.62 -26.32
C SER A 457 -21.97 4.74 -27.76
N VAL A 458 -22.59 5.87 -28.14
CA VAL A 458 -23.05 6.09 -29.52
C VAL A 458 -21.88 6.19 -30.49
N CYS A 459 -20.76 6.83 -30.13
CA CYS A 459 -19.54 6.85 -30.94
C CYS A 459 -18.95 5.45 -31.13
N VAL A 460 -18.81 4.67 -30.05
CA VAL A 460 -18.33 3.28 -30.13
C VAL A 460 -19.24 2.41 -31.01
N GLN A 461 -20.56 2.53 -30.87
CA GLN A 461 -21.51 1.83 -31.74
C GLN A 461 -21.42 2.27 -33.21
N ALA A 462 -21.15 3.55 -33.49
CA ALA A 462 -20.96 4.03 -34.86
C ALA A 462 -19.70 3.45 -35.50
N ILE A 463 -18.57 3.44 -34.76
CA ILE A 463 -17.32 2.79 -35.18
C ILE A 463 -17.53 1.29 -35.42
N TRP A 464 -18.28 0.61 -34.55
CA TRP A 464 -18.56 -0.82 -34.70
C TRP A 464 -19.45 -1.14 -35.91
N ARG A 465 -20.50 -0.34 -36.16
CA ARG A 465 -21.32 -0.44 -37.39
C ARG A 465 -20.47 -0.22 -38.64
N GLY A 466 -19.54 0.74 -38.62
CA GLY A 466 -18.57 0.96 -39.69
C GLY A 466 -17.66 -0.24 -39.93
N ARG A 467 -17.04 -0.79 -38.87
CA ARG A 467 -16.21 -2.01 -38.95
C ARG A 467 -16.98 -3.22 -39.49
N LEU A 468 -18.24 -3.39 -39.08
CA LEU A 468 -19.10 -4.47 -39.56
C LEU A 468 -19.40 -4.34 -41.07
N ALA A 469 -19.71 -3.12 -41.54
CA ALA A 469 -19.90 -2.83 -42.96
C ALA A 469 -18.61 -3.09 -43.78
N CYS A 470 -17.44 -2.70 -43.27
CA CYS A 470 -16.15 -2.99 -43.91
C CYS A 470 -15.89 -4.50 -44.00
N LYS A 471 -16.14 -5.25 -42.92
CA LYS A 471 -15.97 -6.72 -42.89
C LYS A 471 -16.90 -7.43 -43.88
N LEU A 472 -18.14 -6.95 -44.03
CA LEU A 472 -19.08 -7.46 -45.03
C LEU A 472 -18.58 -7.17 -46.45
N TYR A 473 -18.14 -5.93 -46.71
CA TYR A 473 -17.61 -5.53 -48.02
C TYR A 473 -16.34 -6.29 -48.42
N ASP A 474 -15.42 -6.57 -47.48
CA ASP A 474 -14.24 -7.39 -47.77
C ASP A 474 -14.59 -8.86 -48.06
N ASN A 475 -15.63 -9.42 -47.45
CA ASN A 475 -16.15 -10.74 -47.83
C ASN A 475 -16.72 -10.71 -49.26
N MET A 476 -17.56 -9.73 -49.59
CA MET A 476 -18.08 -9.55 -50.96
C MET A 476 -16.94 -9.36 -51.99
N ARG A 477 -15.85 -8.67 -51.63
CA ARG A 477 -14.64 -8.54 -52.46
C ARG A 477 -13.91 -9.87 -52.64
N ARG A 478 -13.76 -10.67 -51.58
CA ARG A 478 -13.16 -12.02 -51.66
C ARG A 478 -13.98 -12.94 -52.55
N GLU A 479 -15.30 -12.95 -52.41
CA GLU A 479 -16.23 -13.72 -53.23
C GLU A 479 -16.16 -13.29 -54.70
N ALA A 480 -16.24 -11.99 -54.98
CA ALA A 480 -16.13 -11.46 -56.33
C ALA A 480 -14.75 -11.76 -56.97
N ALA A 481 -13.66 -11.72 -56.20
CA ALA A 481 -12.33 -12.11 -56.65
C ALA A 481 -12.24 -13.61 -56.94
N ALA A 482 -12.76 -14.47 -56.06
CA ALA A 482 -12.81 -15.92 -56.25
C ALA A 482 -13.62 -16.29 -57.50
N ILE A 483 -14.81 -15.70 -57.67
CA ILE A 483 -15.65 -15.87 -58.86
C ILE A 483 -14.91 -15.40 -60.13
N LYS A 484 -14.19 -14.27 -60.08
CA LYS A 484 -13.39 -13.75 -61.21
C LYS A 484 -12.25 -14.71 -61.59
N VAL A 485 -11.54 -15.28 -60.61
CA VAL A 485 -10.48 -16.28 -60.82
C VAL A 485 -11.08 -17.58 -61.39
N GLN A 486 -12.11 -18.14 -60.76
CA GLN A 486 -12.79 -19.36 -61.21
C GLN A 486 -13.35 -19.22 -62.63
N LYS A 487 -14.03 -18.10 -62.93
CA LYS A 487 -14.55 -17.78 -64.27
C LYS A 487 -13.45 -17.73 -65.31
N ASN A 488 -12.33 -17.06 -65.01
CA ASN A 488 -11.21 -16.95 -65.93
C ASN A 488 -10.50 -18.30 -66.15
N GLN A 489 -10.31 -19.10 -65.10
CA GLN A 489 -9.68 -20.42 -65.20
C GLN A 489 -10.56 -21.41 -65.98
N ARG A 490 -11.86 -21.50 -65.68
CA ARG A 490 -12.82 -22.31 -66.45
C ARG A 490 -12.86 -21.89 -67.93
N ARG A 491 -12.86 -20.58 -68.21
CA ARG A 491 -12.77 -20.03 -69.57
C ARG A 491 -11.46 -20.39 -70.27
N HIS A 492 -10.32 -20.31 -69.57
CA HIS A 492 -9.02 -20.68 -70.13
C HIS A 492 -8.97 -22.17 -70.47
N GLN A 493 -9.35 -23.04 -69.53
CA GLN A 493 -9.37 -24.49 -69.70
C GLN A 493 -10.27 -24.90 -70.87
N ALA A 494 -11.51 -24.41 -70.93
CA ALA A 494 -12.43 -24.67 -72.04
C ALA A 494 -11.86 -24.17 -73.39
N ARG A 495 -11.27 -22.96 -73.44
CA ARG A 495 -10.66 -22.41 -74.66
C ARG A 495 -9.42 -23.19 -75.10
N ARG A 496 -8.61 -23.72 -74.17
CA ARG A 496 -7.46 -24.58 -74.45
C ARG A 496 -7.92 -25.91 -75.05
N SER A 497 -8.89 -26.59 -74.42
CA SER A 497 -9.45 -27.85 -74.94
C SER A 497 -10.11 -27.69 -76.30
N TYR A 498 -10.87 -26.60 -76.51
CA TYR A 498 -11.45 -26.30 -77.82
C TYR A 498 -10.37 -26.02 -78.88
N LYS A 499 -9.37 -25.18 -78.59
CA LYS A 499 -8.26 -24.89 -79.50
C LYS A 499 -7.50 -26.17 -79.90
N LEU A 500 -7.22 -27.06 -78.94
CA LEU A 500 -6.53 -28.32 -79.20
C LEU A 500 -7.36 -29.21 -80.15
N ARG A 501 -8.64 -29.43 -79.83
CA ARG A 501 -9.54 -30.24 -80.65
C ARG A 501 -9.74 -29.63 -82.05
N TYR A 502 -9.85 -28.31 -82.15
CA TYR A 502 -9.92 -27.59 -83.43
C TYR A 502 -8.64 -27.78 -84.27
N ALA A 503 -7.45 -27.67 -83.65
CA ALA A 503 -6.18 -27.90 -84.34
C ALA A 503 -6.06 -29.34 -84.84
N SER A 504 -6.44 -30.34 -84.04
CA SER A 504 -6.48 -31.75 -84.48
C SER A 504 -7.43 -31.96 -85.67
N VAL A 505 -8.63 -31.38 -85.62
CA VAL A 505 -9.59 -31.43 -86.74
C VAL A 505 -9.04 -30.72 -87.98
N LEU A 506 -8.35 -29.59 -87.83
CA LEU A 506 -7.74 -28.86 -88.95
C LEU A 506 -6.63 -29.69 -89.61
N VAL A 507 -5.78 -30.37 -88.83
CA VAL A 507 -4.74 -31.30 -89.33
C VAL A 507 -5.36 -32.47 -90.09
N VAL A 508 -6.43 -33.08 -89.56
CA VAL A 508 -7.16 -34.15 -90.26
C VAL A 508 -7.80 -33.64 -91.55
N GLN A 509 -8.45 -32.47 -91.53
CA GLN A 509 -9.07 -31.88 -92.72
C GLN A 509 -8.06 -31.49 -93.80
N THR A 510 -6.89 -30.94 -93.44
CA THR A 510 -5.84 -30.61 -94.41
C THR A 510 -5.20 -31.87 -94.98
N ALA A 511 -4.98 -32.91 -94.17
CA ALA A 511 -4.53 -34.22 -94.65
C ALA A 511 -5.54 -34.86 -95.62
N LEU A 512 -6.84 -34.89 -95.28
CA LEU A 512 -7.90 -35.42 -96.15
C LEU A 512 -7.99 -34.66 -97.47
N ARG A 513 -7.96 -33.32 -97.44
CA ARG A 513 -7.95 -32.48 -98.66
C ARG A 513 -6.71 -32.73 -99.51
N ALA A 514 -5.53 -32.88 -98.89
CA ALA A 514 -4.30 -33.21 -99.60
C ALA A 514 -4.33 -34.62 -100.22
N MET A 515 -4.96 -35.61 -99.56
CA MET A 515 -5.18 -36.93 -100.16
C MET A 515 -6.15 -36.87 -101.33
N ALA A 516 -7.27 -36.14 -101.21
CA ALA A 516 -8.23 -35.96 -102.30
C ALA A 516 -7.57 -35.34 -103.54
N ALA A 517 -6.83 -34.23 -103.36
CA ALA A 517 -6.09 -33.58 -104.45
C ALA A 517 -5.00 -34.49 -105.05
N ARG A 518 -4.28 -35.27 -104.23
CA ARG A 518 -3.29 -36.26 -104.70
C ARG A 518 -3.93 -37.41 -105.48
N ASN A 519 -5.14 -37.84 -105.11
CA ASN A 519 -5.89 -38.88 -105.83
C ASN A 519 -6.44 -38.36 -107.15
N GLU A 520 -7.01 -37.15 -107.17
CA GLU A 520 -7.45 -36.48 -108.40
C GLU A 520 -6.27 -36.25 -109.37
N PHE A 521 -5.13 -35.79 -108.86
CA PHE A 521 -3.90 -35.68 -109.65
C PHE A 521 -3.40 -37.03 -110.17
N ARG A 522 -3.47 -38.10 -109.36
CA ARG A 522 -3.11 -39.47 -109.79
C ARG A 522 -4.01 -39.96 -110.92
N PHE A 523 -5.32 -39.75 -110.80
CA PHE A 523 -6.31 -40.09 -111.83
C PHE A 523 -6.09 -39.27 -113.12
N LYS A 524 -5.83 -37.96 -113.00
CA LYS A 524 -5.45 -37.09 -114.13
C LYS A 524 -4.16 -37.58 -114.80
N LYS A 525 -3.10 -37.89 -114.03
CA LYS A 525 -1.83 -38.42 -114.56
C LYS A 525 -2.01 -39.77 -115.28
N GLN A 526 -2.81 -40.68 -114.73
CA GLN A 526 -3.17 -41.95 -115.38
C GLN A 526 -3.94 -41.70 -116.69
N SER A 527 -4.92 -40.80 -116.67
CA SER A 527 -5.73 -40.44 -117.85
C SER A 527 -4.88 -39.80 -118.95
N THR A 528 -4.01 -38.84 -118.62
CA THR A 528 -3.06 -38.23 -119.58
C THR A 528 -2.09 -39.27 -120.15
N GLY A 529 -1.60 -40.20 -119.32
CA GLY A 529 -0.78 -41.33 -119.77
C GLY A 529 -1.52 -42.22 -120.76
N ALA A 530 -2.75 -42.62 -120.45
CA ALA A 530 -3.60 -43.40 -121.36
C ALA A 530 -3.87 -42.66 -122.68
N VAL A 531 -4.20 -41.36 -122.63
CA VAL A 531 -4.38 -40.51 -123.82
C VAL A 531 -3.09 -40.41 -124.65
N THR A 532 -1.91 -40.29 -124.03
CA THR A 532 -0.62 -40.27 -124.74
C THR A 532 -0.33 -41.62 -125.42
N ILE A 533 -0.62 -42.74 -124.77
CA ILE A 533 -0.49 -44.08 -125.35
C ILE A 533 -1.46 -44.25 -126.53
N GLN A 534 -2.73 -43.87 -126.36
CA GLN A 534 -3.74 -43.91 -127.42
C GLN A 534 -3.35 -43.01 -128.61
N ALA A 535 -2.82 -41.81 -128.36
CA ALA A 535 -2.35 -40.89 -129.40
C ALA A 535 -1.16 -41.47 -130.18
N ARG A 536 -0.15 -42.04 -129.50
CA ARG A 536 0.98 -42.74 -130.14
C ARG A 536 0.50 -43.94 -130.96
N TYR A 537 -0.47 -44.72 -130.47
CA TYR A 537 -1.04 -45.84 -131.23
C TYR A 537 -1.83 -45.37 -132.46
N ARG A 538 -2.66 -44.32 -132.35
CA ARG A 538 -3.38 -43.71 -133.48
C ARG A 538 -2.40 -43.19 -134.54
N CYS A 539 -1.32 -42.52 -134.13
CA CYS A 539 -0.25 -42.05 -135.00
C CYS A 539 0.45 -43.22 -135.72
N TYR A 540 0.87 -44.26 -134.99
CA TYR A 540 1.47 -45.47 -135.58
C TYR A 540 0.53 -46.17 -136.58
N ARG A 541 -0.78 -46.26 -136.28
CA ARG A 541 -1.80 -46.81 -137.20
C ARG A 541 -1.86 -46.03 -138.50
N ALA A 542 -1.89 -44.69 -138.43
CA ALA A 542 -1.89 -43.81 -139.60
C ALA A 542 -0.59 -43.92 -140.41
N HIS A 543 0.58 -43.92 -139.74
CA HIS A 543 1.88 -44.10 -140.39
C HIS A 543 2.00 -45.46 -141.09
N LYS A 544 1.55 -46.55 -140.45
CA LYS A 544 1.54 -47.90 -141.03
C LYS A 544 0.61 -48.00 -142.25
N TYR A 545 -0.53 -47.30 -142.23
CA TYR A 545 -1.42 -47.18 -143.39
C TYR A 545 -0.77 -46.39 -144.54
N HIS A 546 -0.21 -45.20 -144.27
CA HIS A 546 0.50 -44.42 -145.27
C HIS A 546 1.69 -45.19 -145.88
N LYS A 547 2.47 -45.92 -145.07
CA LYS A 547 3.58 -46.75 -145.57
C LYS A 547 3.09 -47.88 -146.48
N LYS A 548 1.97 -48.55 -146.16
CA LYS A 548 1.31 -49.49 -147.09
C LYS A 548 0.88 -48.82 -148.39
N LEU A 549 0.22 -47.66 -148.30
CA LEU A 549 -0.27 -46.91 -149.46
C LEU A 549 0.88 -46.48 -150.40
N LYS A 550 1.98 -45.99 -149.83
CA LYS A 550 3.20 -45.62 -150.56
C LYS A 550 3.83 -46.82 -151.29
N CYS A 551 3.93 -47.98 -150.64
CA CYS A 551 4.40 -49.20 -151.30
C CYS A 551 3.47 -49.64 -152.45
N ALA A 552 2.15 -49.60 -152.25
CA ALA A 552 1.19 -49.94 -153.30
C ALA A 552 1.28 -48.97 -154.50
N ALA A 553 1.41 -47.67 -154.25
CA ALA A 553 1.61 -46.66 -155.29
C ALA A 553 2.92 -46.89 -156.06
N ILE A 554 4.03 -47.20 -155.39
CA ILE A 554 5.31 -47.51 -156.04
C ILE A 554 5.19 -48.76 -156.93
N VAL A 555 4.53 -49.83 -156.47
CA VAL A 555 4.30 -51.04 -157.28
C VAL A 555 3.44 -50.74 -158.51
N ALA A 556 2.39 -49.93 -158.37
CA ALA A 556 1.56 -49.49 -159.50
C ALA A 556 2.36 -48.65 -160.51
N GLN A 557 3.15 -47.68 -160.03
CA GLN A 557 4.03 -46.84 -160.86
C GLN A 557 5.08 -47.67 -161.61
N CYS A 558 5.69 -48.67 -160.96
CA CYS A 558 6.65 -49.58 -161.60
C CYS A 558 5.99 -50.43 -162.70
N ARG A 559 4.78 -50.95 -162.46
CA ARG A 559 4.01 -51.68 -163.49
C ARG A 559 3.57 -50.78 -164.64
N TRP A 560 3.24 -49.51 -164.38
CA TRP A 560 2.91 -48.54 -165.43
C TRP A 560 4.12 -48.18 -166.31
N ARG A 561 5.26 -47.84 -165.70
CA ARG A 561 6.54 -47.61 -166.41
C ARG A 561 6.93 -48.84 -167.25
N GLY A 562 6.84 -50.04 -166.67
CA GLY A 562 7.06 -51.31 -167.37
C GLY A 562 6.02 -51.70 -168.42
N ARG A 563 4.94 -50.91 -168.61
CA ARG A 563 3.97 -51.03 -169.70
C ARG A 563 4.26 -50.06 -170.84
N ILE A 564 4.78 -48.87 -170.55
CA ILE A 564 5.22 -47.87 -171.54
C ILE A 564 6.40 -48.40 -172.35
N ALA A 565 7.47 -48.85 -171.69
CA ALA A 565 8.68 -49.34 -172.37
C ALA A 565 8.42 -50.53 -173.32
N ARG A 566 7.42 -51.40 -173.02
CA ARG A 566 7.00 -52.48 -173.92
C ARG A 566 6.22 -51.99 -175.14
N LYS A 567 5.62 -50.80 -175.08
CA LYS A 567 4.93 -50.16 -176.21
C LYS A 567 5.95 -49.54 -177.18
N GLU A 568 6.99 -48.89 -176.66
CA GLU A 568 8.10 -48.35 -177.45
C GLU A 568 8.91 -49.45 -178.16
N LEU A 569 9.27 -50.53 -177.44
CA LEU A 569 9.94 -51.70 -178.03
C LEU A 569 9.16 -52.32 -179.22
N LYS A 570 7.84 -52.16 -179.23
CA LYS A 570 6.97 -52.66 -180.31
C LYS A 570 6.93 -51.73 -181.53
N LYS A 571 7.19 -50.42 -181.36
CA LYS A 571 7.28 -49.42 -182.43
C LYS A 571 8.60 -49.58 -183.21
N LEU A 572 9.72 -49.59 -182.49
CA LEU A 572 11.07 -49.75 -183.03
C LEU A 572 11.27 -51.06 -183.85
N LYS A 573 10.48 -52.10 -183.56
CA LYS A 573 10.50 -53.38 -184.31
C LYS A 573 9.73 -53.37 -185.64
N MET A 574 8.93 -52.35 -185.94
CA MET A 574 8.27 -52.21 -187.25
C MET A 574 9.11 -51.31 -188.17
N GLU A 575 9.64 -50.21 -187.64
CA GLU A 575 10.49 -49.24 -188.35
C GLU A 575 11.77 -49.88 -188.93
N ALA A 576 12.23 -50.99 -188.34
CA ALA A 576 13.38 -51.77 -188.81
C ALA A 576 13.10 -52.72 -190.00
N ARG A 577 11.88 -52.76 -190.56
CA ARG A 577 11.54 -53.65 -191.69
C ARG A 577 11.51 -52.97 -193.05
N GLU A 578 11.21 -51.67 -193.10
CA GLU A 578 10.98 -50.94 -194.36
C GLU A 578 12.30 -50.52 -195.04
N THR A 579 13.40 -50.45 -194.30
CA THR A 579 14.72 -50.02 -194.79
C THR A 579 15.47 -51.07 -195.64
N GLY A 580 15.01 -52.32 -195.69
CA GLY A 580 15.69 -53.39 -196.43
C GLY A 580 15.51 -53.32 -197.96
N ALA A 581 14.26 -53.10 -198.40
CA ALA A 581 13.87 -53.23 -199.81
C ALA A 581 14.49 -52.17 -200.75
N LEU A 582 14.89 -51.02 -200.21
CA LEU A 582 15.52 -49.94 -201.00
C LEU A 582 16.96 -50.24 -201.44
N LYS A 583 17.62 -51.25 -200.88
CA LYS A 583 19.03 -51.54 -201.18
C LYS A 583 19.21 -52.31 -202.50
N GLU A 584 18.37 -53.30 -202.76
CA GLU A 584 18.48 -54.19 -203.93
C GLU A 584 18.24 -53.49 -205.29
N ALA A 585 17.63 -52.31 -205.28
CA ALA A 585 17.39 -51.51 -206.48
C ALA A 585 18.65 -50.82 -207.02
N LYS A 586 19.66 -50.56 -206.16
CA LYS A 586 20.87 -49.82 -206.53
C LYS A 586 21.82 -50.66 -207.40
N ASP A 587 22.08 -51.89 -206.97
CA ASP A 587 23.18 -52.72 -207.49
C ASP A 587 22.96 -53.18 -208.96
N LYS A 588 21.75 -53.01 -209.51
CA LYS A 588 21.43 -53.29 -210.92
C LYS A 588 21.81 -52.18 -211.91
N LEU A 589 22.13 -50.97 -211.44
CA LEU A 589 22.57 -49.86 -212.31
C LEU A 589 24.07 -49.89 -212.60
N GLU A 590 24.90 -50.31 -211.64
CA GLU A 590 26.37 -50.19 -211.73
C GLU A 590 26.95 -51.06 -212.87
N LYS A 591 26.40 -52.26 -213.11
CA LYS A 591 26.86 -53.17 -214.17
C LYS A 591 26.64 -52.66 -215.61
N LYS A 592 25.86 -51.60 -215.85
CA LYS A 592 25.71 -51.00 -217.19
C LYS A 592 26.85 -50.07 -217.59
N VAL A 593 27.77 -49.73 -216.67
CA VAL A 593 28.86 -48.78 -216.93
C VAL A 593 30.10 -49.47 -217.50
N GLU A 594 30.38 -50.71 -217.08
CA GLU A 594 31.59 -51.44 -217.47
C GLU A 594 31.60 -51.82 -218.97
N GLU A 595 30.43 -52.21 -219.51
CA GLU A 595 30.24 -52.71 -220.89
C GLU A 595 30.73 -51.74 -221.98
N LEU A 596 30.62 -50.42 -221.75
CA LEU A 596 31.00 -49.39 -222.73
C LEU A 596 32.50 -49.04 -222.72
N THR A 597 33.25 -49.45 -221.71
CA THR A 597 34.63 -48.96 -221.49
C THR A 597 35.65 -49.65 -222.41
N TRP A 598 35.40 -50.88 -222.87
CA TRP A 598 36.44 -51.69 -223.52
C TRP A 598 36.57 -51.47 -225.05
N ARG A 599 35.59 -50.84 -225.72
CA ARG A 599 35.67 -50.57 -227.19
C ARG A 599 36.85 -49.65 -227.58
N VAL A 600 37.42 -48.91 -226.64
CA VAL A 600 38.46 -47.89 -226.89
C VAL A 600 39.88 -48.49 -227.03
N GLN A 601 40.13 -49.74 -226.62
CA GLN A 601 41.49 -50.29 -226.61
C GLN A 601 41.93 -51.01 -227.90
N LEU A 602 41.03 -51.17 -228.89
CA LEU A 602 41.35 -51.85 -230.16
C LEU A 602 42.36 -51.07 -231.03
N GLU A 603 42.42 -49.74 -230.88
CA GLU A 603 43.15 -48.82 -231.77
C GLU A 603 44.64 -48.65 -231.41
N LYS A 604 45.13 -49.28 -230.32
CA LYS A 604 46.46 -49.00 -229.75
C LYS A 604 47.62 -49.86 -230.28
N ARG A 605 47.41 -50.67 -231.34
CA ARG A 605 48.25 -51.85 -231.66
C ARG A 605 49.54 -51.61 -232.47
N LEU A 606 49.86 -50.37 -232.89
CA LEU A 606 50.90 -50.13 -233.92
C LEU A 606 51.91 -49.00 -233.62
N ARG A 607 52.21 -48.72 -232.35
CA ARG A 607 53.32 -47.84 -231.96
C ARG A 607 54.19 -48.46 -230.86
N THR A 608 55.49 -48.54 -231.16
CA THR A 608 56.66 -48.77 -230.26
C THR A 608 56.65 -50.06 -229.42
N ASP A 609 57.50 -51.08 -229.66
CA ASP A 609 58.38 -51.43 -230.79
C ASP A 609 59.47 -50.46 -231.28
N LEU A 610 59.95 -49.47 -230.49
CA LEU A 610 60.99 -48.54 -231.01
C LEU A 610 61.90 -47.82 -229.98
N GLU A 611 61.42 -47.48 -228.78
CA GLU A 611 62.22 -46.79 -227.74
C GLU A 611 61.77 -47.33 -226.36
N GLU A 612 62.53 -48.08 -225.55
CA GLU A 612 63.99 -48.27 -225.44
C GLU A 612 64.82 -46.98 -225.22
N ALA A 613 65.88 -47.09 -224.41
CA ALA A 613 66.98 -46.12 -224.33
C ALA A 613 66.71 -44.64 -223.93
N LYS A 614 65.61 -44.31 -223.23
CA LYS A 614 65.54 -43.27 -222.17
C LYS A 614 64.30 -43.49 -221.27
N ALA A 615 64.33 -44.23 -220.15
CA ALA A 615 65.46 -44.65 -219.30
C ALA A 615 66.30 -43.48 -218.77
N GLN A 616 67.07 -43.74 -217.69
CA GLN A 616 68.19 -42.90 -217.23
C GLN A 616 68.02 -41.38 -217.41
N GLU A 617 67.17 -40.74 -216.62
CA GLU A 617 67.50 -39.54 -215.81
C GLU A 617 66.25 -39.09 -215.02
N VAL A 618 66.32 -38.82 -213.72
CA VAL A 618 67.33 -39.22 -212.72
C VAL A 618 66.59 -39.13 -211.36
N SER A 619 66.55 -40.13 -210.46
CA SER A 619 67.64 -40.88 -209.83
C SER A 619 68.67 -39.95 -209.21
N LYS A 620 68.57 -39.66 -207.90
CA LYS A 620 69.12 -38.44 -207.23
C LYS A 620 68.19 -37.24 -207.53
N LEU A 621 67.65 -36.48 -206.58
CA LEU A 621 68.07 -36.25 -205.20
C LEU A 621 66.91 -36.30 -204.16
N GLN A 622 67.12 -36.81 -202.94
CA GLN A 622 67.89 -38.00 -202.60
C GLN A 622 67.52 -38.57 -201.23
N ASN A 623 67.63 -39.90 -201.16
CA ASN A 623 67.95 -40.75 -200.02
C ASN A 623 68.62 -40.07 -198.80
N SER A 624 67.80 -39.65 -197.83
CA SER A 624 68.09 -39.72 -196.39
C SER A 624 66.75 -39.74 -195.64
N MET A 625 66.01 -40.87 -195.57
CA MET A 625 66.28 -42.13 -194.83
C MET A 625 65.93 -42.05 -193.33
N GLU A 626 65.67 -43.24 -192.75
CA GLU A 626 65.76 -43.60 -191.31
C GLU A 626 64.70 -43.03 -190.31
N ALA A 627 64.15 -43.80 -189.34
CA ALA A 627 64.17 -45.25 -189.10
C ALA A 627 63.16 -45.74 -187.99
N LEU A 628 62.38 -46.82 -188.23
CA LEU A 628 61.86 -47.86 -187.27
C LEU A 628 60.82 -47.43 -186.14
N GLN A 629 59.92 -48.21 -185.46
CA GLN A 629 59.35 -49.61 -185.48
C GLN A 629 58.10 -49.88 -184.49
N ALA A 630 57.04 -50.67 -184.89
CA ALA A 630 56.21 -51.78 -184.22
C ALA A 630 55.35 -51.84 -182.83
N LYS A 631 54.09 -52.46 -182.82
CA LYS A 631 53.32 -53.46 -181.87
C LYS A 631 52.63 -53.24 -180.39
N LEU A 632 51.41 -53.86 -180.02
CA LEU A 632 50.75 -54.60 -178.79
C LEU A 632 50.08 -54.08 -177.36
N ASP A 633 49.51 -54.97 -176.41
CA ASP A 633 48.25 -54.83 -175.45
C ASP A 633 48.04 -55.60 -173.98
N GLU A 634 46.88 -55.46 -173.17
CA GLU A 634 46.16 -56.27 -172.00
C GLU A 634 45.78 -55.78 -170.45
N THR A 635 45.04 -56.55 -169.50
CA THR A 635 44.18 -56.10 -168.26
C THR A 635 43.82 -57.03 -166.94
N ASN A 636 43.26 -56.58 -165.73
CA ASN A 636 42.62 -57.39 -164.54
C ASN A 636 41.84 -56.77 -163.22
N THR A 637 41.38 -57.52 -162.12
CA THR A 637 40.44 -57.14 -160.91
C THR A 637 40.40 -57.96 -159.48
N LYS A 638 39.56 -57.65 -158.38
CA LYS A 638 38.96 -58.44 -157.12
C LYS A 638 39.24 -57.96 -155.58
N LEU A 639 38.70 -58.27 -154.30
CA LEU A 639 37.47 -58.79 -153.47
C LEU A 639 37.56 -58.64 -151.81
N ALA A 640 36.56 -58.90 -150.84
CA ALA A 640 36.59 -58.68 -149.27
C ALA A 640 35.55 -59.35 -148.19
N LYS A 641 35.66 -59.27 -146.77
CA LYS A 641 34.76 -59.75 -145.56
C LYS A 641 35.17 -59.29 -144.04
N GLU A 642 34.68 -59.53 -142.73
CA GLU A 642 33.47 -59.97 -141.85
C GLU A 642 33.38 -59.62 -140.24
N ARG A 643 32.84 -60.43 -139.20
CA ARG A 643 32.22 -60.01 -137.81
C ARG A 643 32.04 -61.03 -136.53
N GLU A 644 31.94 -60.62 -135.17
CA GLU A 644 31.22 -61.19 -133.86
C GLU A 644 31.70 -60.58 -132.41
N ALA A 645 31.51 -60.91 -131.05
CA ALA A 645 30.85 -61.87 -130.00
C ALA A 645 30.84 -61.44 -128.40
N ALA A 646 30.23 -62.16 -127.36
CA ALA A 646 30.20 -61.85 -125.82
C ALA A 646 29.57 -62.85 -124.68
N LYS A 647 29.94 -62.90 -123.32
CA LYS A 647 29.28 -63.46 -122.00
C LYS A 647 30.18 -63.33 -120.65
N THR A 648 30.02 -63.63 -119.29
CA THR A 648 29.05 -64.10 -118.16
C THR A 648 29.28 -63.43 -116.71
N ILE A 649 29.19 -63.91 -115.40
CA ILE A 649 29.14 -65.20 -114.55
C ILE A 649 28.52 -65.10 -113.05
N GLU A 650 28.54 -66.16 -112.17
CA GLU A 650 27.77 -66.46 -110.85
C GLU A 650 28.64 -66.71 -109.51
N GLU A 651 28.34 -67.18 -108.23
CA GLU A 651 27.34 -67.99 -107.37
C GLU A 651 26.99 -67.43 -105.89
N ALA A 652 26.88 -67.99 -104.62
CA ALA A 652 27.16 -69.24 -103.76
C ALA A 652 26.37 -69.37 -102.33
N PRO A 653 26.47 -70.44 -101.42
CA PRO A 653 25.46 -70.82 -100.31
C PRO A 653 25.87 -71.17 -98.75
N PRO A 654 25.37 -72.15 -97.87
CA PRO A 654 24.96 -71.98 -96.38
C PRO A 654 25.17 -73.11 -95.21
N VAL A 655 24.61 -72.99 -93.94
CA VAL A 655 24.10 -74.01 -92.86
C VAL A 655 24.50 -73.99 -91.30
N VAL A 656 23.50 -73.80 -90.36
CA VAL A 656 23.16 -74.28 -88.93
C VAL A 656 24.07 -74.25 -87.62
N GLN A 657 23.45 -73.77 -86.48
CA GLN A 657 23.61 -73.95 -84.97
C GLN A 657 24.62 -73.20 -84.03
N GLU A 658 24.04 -72.70 -82.90
CA GLU A 658 24.47 -72.46 -81.48
C GLU A 658 25.85 -71.89 -80.97
N THR A 659 25.76 -70.70 -80.33
CA THR A 659 26.40 -70.20 -79.06
C THR A 659 27.91 -69.82 -78.96
N GLN A 660 28.18 -68.79 -78.12
CA GLN A 660 29.46 -68.34 -77.47
C GLN A 660 30.54 -67.65 -78.35
N VAL A 661 31.54 -66.90 -77.81
CA VAL A 661 31.58 -65.86 -76.73
C VAL A 661 32.95 -65.11 -76.75
N LEU A 662 33.03 -63.86 -76.25
CA LEU A 662 34.27 -63.05 -76.02
C LEU A 662 35.11 -62.71 -77.30
N VAL A 663 36.11 -61.82 -77.35
CA VAL A 663 36.80 -60.90 -76.40
C VAL A 663 37.29 -59.66 -77.23
N GLN A 664 37.59 -58.44 -76.76
CA GLN A 664 37.37 -57.73 -75.49
C GLN A 664 36.86 -56.28 -75.82
N ASP A 665 37.37 -55.07 -75.55
CA ASP A 665 38.41 -54.44 -74.68
C ASP A 665 37.86 -53.04 -74.27
N THR A 666 37.49 -52.82 -73.00
CA THR A 666 38.18 -52.07 -71.92
C THR A 666 38.15 -50.52 -71.98
N GLU A 667 37.15 -49.93 -71.28
CA GLU A 667 37.26 -48.75 -70.37
C GLU A 667 35.84 -48.25 -69.99
N LYS A 668 35.16 -48.85 -68.98
CA LYS A 668 33.97 -48.21 -68.34
C LYS A 668 33.35 -48.77 -67.05
N ILE A 669 33.80 -49.90 -66.50
CA ILE A 669 33.00 -50.61 -65.48
C ILE A 669 33.11 -49.99 -64.08
N ASP A 670 34.32 -49.61 -63.63
CA ASP A 670 34.56 -49.17 -62.25
C ASP A 670 33.81 -47.88 -61.85
N SER A 671 33.47 -47.04 -62.85
CA SER A 671 32.73 -45.79 -62.65
C SER A 671 31.29 -46.01 -62.17
N LEU A 672 30.64 -47.12 -62.55
CA LEU A 672 29.21 -47.34 -62.29
C LEU A 672 28.96 -48.06 -60.95
N THR A 673 29.94 -48.82 -60.44
CA THR A 673 29.80 -49.54 -59.17
C THR A 673 29.83 -48.59 -57.97
N ALA A 674 30.57 -47.48 -58.06
CA ALA A 674 30.60 -46.43 -57.03
C ALA A 674 29.26 -45.67 -56.93
N GLU A 675 28.74 -45.20 -58.07
CA GLU A 675 27.50 -44.40 -58.12
C GLU A 675 26.27 -45.16 -57.60
N VAL A 676 26.20 -46.47 -57.85
CA VAL A 676 25.14 -47.35 -57.32
C VAL A 676 25.24 -47.51 -55.79
N GLN A 677 26.44 -47.46 -55.21
CA GLN A 677 26.64 -47.63 -53.77
C GLN A 677 26.25 -46.36 -53.00
N ASP A 678 26.62 -45.17 -53.49
CA ASP A 678 26.24 -43.87 -52.89
C ASP A 678 24.71 -43.68 -52.89
N LEU A 679 24.05 -43.97 -54.01
CA LEU A 679 22.58 -43.94 -54.11
C LEU A 679 21.90 -44.89 -53.11
N LYS A 680 22.55 -46.01 -52.78
CA LYS A 680 22.05 -47.00 -51.80
C LYS A 680 22.11 -46.45 -50.38
N THR A 681 23.17 -45.72 -50.03
CA THR A 681 23.27 -45.02 -48.73
C THR A 681 22.26 -43.87 -48.60
N SER A 682 22.08 -43.03 -49.62
CA SER A 682 21.06 -41.95 -49.57
C SER A 682 19.63 -42.48 -49.47
N LEU A 683 19.33 -43.61 -50.13
CA LEU A 683 18.03 -44.28 -50.03
C LEU A 683 17.78 -44.86 -48.62
N GLN A 684 18.83 -45.28 -47.92
CA GLN A 684 18.74 -45.74 -46.53
C GLN A 684 18.45 -44.58 -45.57
N SER A 685 19.17 -43.45 -45.71
CA SER A 685 18.98 -42.29 -44.82
C SER A 685 17.61 -41.62 -44.96
N GLU A 686 17.04 -41.51 -46.16
CA GLU A 686 15.66 -40.99 -46.30
C GLU A 686 14.59 -41.97 -45.78
N LYS A 687 14.84 -43.28 -45.77
CA LYS A 687 13.94 -44.24 -45.12
C LYS A 687 13.92 -44.09 -43.60
N GLU A 688 15.08 -43.92 -42.98
CA GLU A 688 15.20 -43.64 -41.55
C GLU A 688 14.54 -42.29 -41.20
N ARG A 689 14.79 -41.25 -42.02
CA ARG A 689 14.18 -39.93 -41.84
C ARG A 689 12.66 -39.94 -42.05
N ALA A 690 12.13 -40.80 -42.91
CA ALA A 690 10.69 -41.02 -43.05
C ALA A 690 10.09 -41.71 -41.80
N GLY A 691 10.74 -42.77 -41.29
CA GLY A 691 10.30 -43.46 -40.08
C GLY A 691 10.26 -42.57 -38.83
N ASP A 692 11.26 -41.69 -38.67
CA ASP A 692 11.29 -40.68 -37.59
C ASP A 692 10.16 -39.65 -37.70
N LEU A 693 9.73 -39.32 -38.93
CA LEU A 693 8.59 -38.41 -39.17
C LEU A 693 7.25 -39.10 -38.93
N GLU A 694 7.09 -40.36 -39.36
CA GLU A 694 5.89 -41.16 -39.05
C GLU A 694 5.73 -41.37 -37.54
N LYS A 695 6.84 -41.65 -36.83
CA LYS A 695 6.84 -41.78 -35.37
C LYS A 695 6.41 -40.49 -34.68
N LYS A 696 6.98 -39.34 -35.06
CA LYS A 696 6.59 -38.03 -34.51
C LYS A 696 5.13 -37.67 -34.80
N HIS A 697 4.63 -37.99 -36.00
CA HIS A 697 3.21 -37.81 -36.32
C HIS A 697 2.31 -38.70 -35.45
N SER A 698 2.73 -39.93 -35.15
CA SER A 698 2.02 -40.83 -34.23
C SER A 698 1.99 -40.30 -32.80
N GLU A 699 3.13 -39.78 -32.31
CA GLU A 699 3.26 -39.17 -30.98
C GLU A 699 2.42 -37.88 -30.85
N GLU A 700 2.43 -36.99 -31.85
CA GLU A 700 1.54 -35.81 -31.88
C GLU A 700 0.05 -36.21 -31.96
N GLN A 701 -0.29 -37.24 -32.73
CA GLN A 701 -1.67 -37.70 -32.86
C GLN A 701 -2.20 -38.28 -31.55
N GLN A 702 -1.42 -39.11 -30.83
CA GLN A 702 -1.79 -39.58 -29.48
C GLN A 702 -1.93 -38.42 -28.49
N ALA A 703 -1.00 -37.45 -28.51
CA ALA A 703 -1.08 -36.26 -27.66
C ALA A 703 -2.29 -35.36 -27.98
N ASN A 704 -2.81 -35.42 -29.21
CA ASN A 704 -4.02 -34.69 -29.61
C ASN A 704 -5.29 -35.45 -29.22
N GLU A 705 -5.34 -36.78 -29.37
CA GLU A 705 -6.45 -37.62 -28.89
C GLU A 705 -6.60 -37.56 -27.36
N GLU A 706 -5.50 -37.50 -26.62
CA GLU A 706 -5.53 -37.36 -25.16
C GLU A 706 -6.03 -35.97 -24.72
N LYS A 707 -5.71 -34.91 -25.48
CA LYS A 707 -6.30 -33.56 -25.29
C LYS A 707 -7.78 -33.54 -25.62
N GLN A 708 -8.22 -34.24 -26.67
CA GLN A 708 -9.64 -34.33 -27.03
C GLN A 708 -10.43 -35.04 -25.91
N LYS A 709 -9.95 -36.17 -25.38
CA LYS A 709 -10.58 -36.84 -24.23
C LYS A 709 -10.70 -35.92 -23.01
N LYS A 710 -9.66 -35.12 -22.72
CA LYS A 710 -9.67 -34.14 -21.64
C LYS A 710 -10.69 -33.00 -21.89
N LEU A 711 -10.86 -32.56 -23.13
CA LEU A 711 -11.94 -31.62 -23.52
C LEU A 711 -13.32 -32.25 -23.34
N ASP A 712 -13.55 -33.46 -23.85
CA ASP A 712 -14.83 -34.18 -23.76
C ASP A 712 -15.23 -34.41 -22.29
N GLU A 713 -14.28 -34.78 -21.43
CA GLU A 713 -14.47 -34.86 -19.98
C GLU A 713 -14.88 -33.52 -19.35
N THR A 714 -14.27 -32.41 -19.76
CA THR A 714 -14.66 -31.08 -19.25
C THR A 714 -16.03 -30.66 -19.75
N GLU A 715 -16.42 -31.03 -20.98
CA GLU A 715 -17.77 -30.76 -21.48
C GLU A 715 -18.83 -31.58 -20.74
N ILE A 716 -18.55 -32.86 -20.44
CA ILE A 716 -19.42 -33.71 -19.60
C ILE A 716 -19.59 -33.08 -18.22
N LYS A 717 -18.51 -32.64 -17.57
CA LYS A 717 -18.55 -31.94 -16.27
C LYS A 717 -19.33 -30.62 -16.37
N MET A 718 -19.17 -29.86 -17.45
CA MET A 718 -19.92 -28.62 -17.69
C MET A 718 -21.42 -28.87 -17.89
N ARG A 719 -21.82 -29.91 -18.62
CA ARG A 719 -23.22 -30.35 -18.75
C ARG A 719 -23.79 -30.82 -17.42
N GLN A 720 -23.03 -31.56 -16.61
CA GLN A 720 -23.43 -31.96 -15.25
C GLN A 720 -23.67 -30.74 -14.34
N PHE A 721 -22.83 -29.71 -14.40
CA PHE A 721 -23.07 -28.46 -13.67
C PHE A 721 -24.27 -27.67 -14.21
N GLN A 722 -24.51 -27.65 -15.52
CA GLN A 722 -25.72 -27.05 -16.10
C GLN A 722 -26.99 -27.78 -15.64
N ASP A 723 -26.99 -29.10 -15.57
CA ASP A 723 -28.13 -29.87 -15.04
C ASP A 723 -28.29 -29.74 -13.53
N TYR A 724 -27.20 -29.53 -12.78
CA TYR A 724 -27.28 -29.21 -11.35
C TYR A 724 -27.87 -27.82 -11.11
N LEU A 725 -27.50 -26.83 -11.92
CA LEU A 725 -28.12 -25.50 -11.93
C LEU A 725 -29.61 -25.58 -12.32
N ARG A 726 -29.95 -26.30 -13.39
CA ARG A 726 -31.34 -26.53 -13.83
C ARG A 726 -32.19 -27.13 -12.71
N ARG A 727 -31.67 -28.13 -11.99
CA ARG A 727 -32.35 -28.74 -10.82
C ARG A 727 -32.44 -27.81 -9.61
N LEU A 728 -31.53 -26.82 -9.47
CA LEU A 728 -31.65 -25.77 -8.46
C LEU A 728 -32.69 -24.72 -8.86
N GLU A 729 -32.77 -24.35 -10.14
CA GLU A 729 -33.80 -23.47 -10.70
C GLU A 729 -35.20 -24.10 -10.59
N GLU A 730 -35.34 -25.39 -10.91
CA GLU A 730 -36.58 -26.17 -10.71
C GLU A 730 -36.99 -26.22 -9.23
N LYS A 731 -36.05 -26.41 -8.30
CA LYS A 731 -36.32 -26.36 -6.86
C LYS A 731 -36.71 -24.95 -6.39
N LEU A 732 -36.06 -23.91 -6.91
CA LEU A 732 -36.43 -22.51 -6.63
C LEU A 732 -37.83 -22.20 -7.13
N ALA A 733 -38.16 -22.60 -8.36
CA ALA A 733 -39.49 -22.42 -8.94
C ALA A 733 -40.57 -23.19 -8.15
N ASN A 734 -40.28 -24.42 -7.70
CA ASN A 734 -41.19 -25.16 -6.81
C ASN A 734 -41.38 -24.43 -5.47
N VAL A 735 -40.32 -23.98 -4.81
CA VAL A 735 -40.40 -23.25 -3.52
C VAL A 735 -41.09 -21.88 -3.69
N GLU A 736 -40.92 -21.19 -4.82
CA GLU A 736 -41.72 -20.01 -5.18
C GLU A 736 -43.19 -20.36 -5.41
N SER A 737 -43.49 -21.51 -6.02
CA SER A 737 -44.87 -21.98 -6.23
C SER A 737 -45.56 -22.32 -4.91
N GLU A 738 -44.88 -22.99 -3.98
CA GLU A 738 -45.37 -23.24 -2.62
C GLU A 738 -45.57 -21.91 -1.86
N ASN A 739 -44.63 -20.96 -1.99
CA ASN A 739 -44.81 -19.59 -1.45
C ASN A 739 -46.05 -18.90 -2.04
N LYS A 740 -46.36 -19.12 -3.32
CA LYS A 740 -47.55 -18.58 -3.99
C LYS A 740 -48.83 -19.23 -3.45
N VAL A 741 -48.85 -20.55 -3.32
CA VAL A 741 -50.00 -21.31 -2.77
C VAL A 741 -50.24 -20.92 -1.31
N LEU A 742 -49.21 -20.86 -0.47
CA LEU A 742 -49.30 -20.44 0.93
C LEU A 742 -49.80 -18.98 1.05
N ARG A 743 -49.37 -18.08 0.16
CA ARG A 743 -49.90 -16.70 0.09
C ARG A 743 -51.36 -16.65 -0.37
N GLN A 744 -51.77 -17.51 -1.31
CA GLN A 744 -53.17 -17.60 -1.73
C GLN A 744 -54.06 -18.19 -0.63
N GLN A 745 -53.61 -19.21 0.11
CA GLN A 745 -54.28 -19.72 1.30
C GLN A 745 -54.44 -18.63 2.37
N ALA A 746 -53.38 -17.87 2.68
CA ALA A 746 -53.44 -16.76 3.62
C ALA A 746 -54.43 -15.66 3.20
N VAL A 747 -54.54 -15.36 1.90
CA VAL A 747 -55.53 -14.40 1.35
C VAL A 747 -56.97 -14.95 1.39
N SER A 748 -57.17 -16.27 1.38
CA SER A 748 -58.52 -16.88 1.39
C SER A 748 -59.21 -16.92 2.77
N MET A 749 -58.51 -16.56 3.85
CA MET A 749 -59.00 -16.73 5.24
C MET A 749 -59.36 -15.42 5.98
N ALA A 750 -59.77 -14.37 5.26
CA ALA A 750 -60.27 -13.12 5.85
C ALA A 750 -61.66 -12.73 5.31
N PRO A 751 -62.69 -12.48 6.16
CA PRO A 751 -64.05 -12.24 5.69
C PRO A 751 -64.31 -10.76 5.34
N SER A 752 -64.79 -10.50 4.13
CA SER A 752 -65.22 -9.16 3.68
C SER A 752 -66.67 -9.13 3.17
N LYS A 753 -67.59 -8.62 4.01
CA LYS A 753 -68.84 -7.98 3.57
C LYS A 753 -68.50 -6.54 3.09
N ILE A 754 -69.18 -5.89 2.14
CA ILE A 754 -70.15 -6.26 1.08
C ILE A 754 -70.25 -5.05 0.11
N LEU A 755 -70.83 -5.20 -1.09
CA LEU A 755 -71.05 -4.16 -2.15
C LEU A 755 -69.79 -3.59 -2.84
N SER A 756 -69.78 -3.30 -4.15
CA SER A 756 -70.61 -3.76 -5.29
C SER A 756 -69.89 -3.48 -6.61
N GLY A 757 -70.17 -4.19 -7.72
CA GLY A 757 -69.63 -3.74 -9.03
C GLY A 757 -69.48 -4.73 -10.20
N ARG A 758 -70.57 -5.36 -10.66
CA ARG A 758 -70.80 -5.66 -12.10
C ARG A 758 -69.92 -6.70 -12.84
N SER A 759 -70.47 -7.93 -12.92
CA SER A 759 -70.70 -8.74 -14.16
C SER A 759 -69.85 -9.99 -14.52
N LYS A 760 -70.61 -11.11 -14.67
CA LYS A 760 -70.49 -12.23 -15.63
C LYS A 760 -69.48 -13.39 -15.37
N SER A 761 -70.00 -14.45 -14.71
CA SER A 761 -70.26 -15.82 -15.26
C SER A 761 -69.11 -16.62 -15.95
N ASN A 762 -68.97 -17.95 -15.83
CA ASN A 762 -69.96 -18.99 -15.46
C ASN A 762 -69.35 -20.37 -15.10
N LEU A 763 -70.17 -21.32 -14.61
CA LEU A 763 -69.91 -22.78 -14.34
C LEU A 763 -68.93 -23.15 -13.19
N GLN A 764 -69.03 -24.32 -12.50
CA GLN A 764 -70.18 -25.18 -12.13
C GLN A 764 -69.81 -26.26 -11.06
N ARG A 765 -70.79 -26.67 -10.23
CA ARG A 765 -70.94 -27.97 -9.49
C ARG A 765 -70.21 -28.28 -8.15
N ASN A 766 -70.99 -28.14 -7.07
CA ASN A 766 -71.48 -29.19 -6.14
C ASN A 766 -70.67 -29.75 -4.93
N SER A 767 -71.42 -29.79 -3.80
CA SER A 767 -71.51 -30.86 -2.76
C SER A 767 -70.38 -31.04 -1.71
N GLU A 768 -70.65 -31.26 -0.40
CA GLU A 768 -71.92 -31.19 0.37
C GLU A 768 -71.75 -31.17 1.93
N ASN A 769 -72.67 -30.46 2.61
CA ASN A 769 -73.39 -30.77 3.88
C ASN A 769 -72.78 -30.95 5.30
N VAL A 770 -73.60 -30.49 6.29
CA VAL A 770 -73.82 -30.97 7.70
C VAL A 770 -72.72 -30.67 8.77
N GLN A 771 -72.94 -29.84 9.82
CA GLN A 771 -73.86 -29.85 11.01
C GLN A 771 -73.35 -30.71 12.21
N VAL A 772 -73.56 -30.38 13.52
CA VAL A 772 -73.93 -29.14 14.24
C VAL A 772 -73.79 -29.32 15.79
N SER A 773 -73.57 -28.25 16.58
CA SER A 773 -73.86 -28.09 18.05
C SER A 773 -73.17 -29.03 19.10
N SER A 774 -73.21 -28.81 20.42
CA SER A 774 -73.06 -27.60 21.28
C SER A 774 -72.94 -28.00 22.79
N ASN A 775 -72.68 -27.00 23.66
CA ASN A 775 -72.93 -26.93 25.12
C ASN A 775 -71.80 -27.22 26.15
N ASP A 776 -71.63 -26.22 27.03
CA ASP A 776 -71.02 -26.12 28.38
C ASP A 776 -71.82 -26.91 29.48
N PRO A 777 -71.48 -26.95 30.81
CA PRO A 777 -70.61 -26.03 31.59
C PRO A 777 -69.70 -26.56 32.75
N LYS A 778 -68.72 -25.72 33.13
CA LYS A 778 -68.19 -25.39 34.50
C LYS A 778 -67.92 -26.48 35.58
N THR A 779 -66.66 -26.55 36.02
CA THR A 779 -66.25 -26.37 37.46
C THR A 779 -64.77 -25.93 37.61
N ALA A 780 -64.36 -25.58 38.83
CA ALA A 780 -63.02 -25.11 39.25
C ALA A 780 -62.80 -25.57 40.74
N PRO A 781 -61.60 -25.53 41.38
CA PRO A 781 -60.48 -24.61 41.13
C PRO A 781 -59.02 -25.16 41.34
N GLU A 782 -58.07 -24.21 41.41
CA GLU A 782 -56.77 -24.21 42.11
C GLU A 782 -55.43 -24.68 41.46
N SER A 783 -54.55 -23.67 41.31
CA SER A 783 -53.10 -23.64 41.61
C SER A 783 -52.06 -23.63 40.47
N ASN A 784 -51.05 -22.75 40.69
CA ASN A 784 -49.67 -22.70 40.18
C ASN A 784 -49.35 -22.41 38.69
N SER A 785 -48.95 -21.15 38.44
CA SER A 785 -47.76 -20.68 37.68
C SER A 785 -47.44 -21.32 36.31
N THR A 786 -47.31 -20.58 35.21
CA THR A 786 -46.29 -19.50 35.02
C THR A 786 -46.65 -18.58 33.83
N SER A 787 -45.98 -17.42 33.73
CA SER A 787 -46.22 -16.33 32.77
C SER A 787 -46.24 -16.69 31.27
N SER A 788 -47.16 -16.07 30.53
CA SER A 788 -47.16 -16.01 29.06
C SER A 788 -46.45 -14.75 28.52
N PRO A 789 -45.78 -14.83 27.35
CA PRO A 789 -45.48 -13.68 26.51
C PRO A 789 -46.59 -13.44 25.47
N LYS A 790 -46.97 -12.19 25.24
CA LYS A 790 -47.92 -11.82 24.18
C LYS A 790 -47.25 -11.84 22.80
N LYS A 791 -48.02 -12.11 21.74
CA LYS A 791 -47.64 -11.74 20.37
C LYS A 791 -47.99 -10.28 20.13
N GLU A 792 -47.08 -9.53 19.50
CA GLU A 792 -47.40 -8.33 18.75
C GLU A 792 -46.96 -8.51 17.29
N TYR A 793 -47.48 -7.66 16.40
CA TYR A 793 -47.36 -7.81 14.95
C TYR A 793 -46.14 -7.06 14.41
N ASP A 794 -45.41 -7.68 13.49
CA ASP A 794 -44.23 -7.09 12.83
C ASP A 794 -44.32 -7.29 11.31
N ILE A 795 -44.63 -6.21 10.58
CA ILE A 795 -44.70 -6.16 9.11
C ILE A 795 -44.23 -4.78 8.61
N ASP A 796 -42.93 -4.61 8.36
CA ASP A 796 -42.44 -3.87 7.17
C ASP A 796 -40.94 -4.06 6.82
N ASP A 797 -40.13 -4.74 7.64
CA ASP A 797 -38.65 -4.66 7.57
C ASP A 797 -37.94 -5.50 6.45
N LYS A 798 -38.68 -6.03 5.47
CA LYS A 798 -38.13 -7.00 4.49
C LYS A 798 -37.08 -6.46 3.49
N PRO A 799 -37.18 -5.25 2.94
CA PRO A 799 -36.16 -4.74 2.00
C PRO A 799 -34.81 -4.55 2.68
N GLN A 800 -34.83 -4.05 3.91
CA GLN A 800 -33.63 -3.60 4.63
C GLN A 800 -32.79 -4.78 5.15
N LYS A 801 -33.45 -5.87 5.56
CA LYS A 801 -32.79 -7.13 5.92
C LYS A 801 -31.92 -7.68 4.79
N SER A 802 -32.47 -7.76 3.57
CA SER A 802 -31.75 -8.30 2.39
C SER A 802 -30.53 -7.46 1.96
N LEU A 803 -30.53 -6.16 2.26
CA LEU A 803 -29.39 -5.27 2.03
C LEU A 803 -28.31 -5.45 3.10
N ASN A 804 -28.70 -5.59 4.37
CA ASN A 804 -27.78 -5.88 5.47
C ASN A 804 -27.13 -7.27 5.32
N GLU A 805 -27.90 -8.29 4.90
CA GLU A 805 -27.41 -9.64 4.61
C GLU A 805 -26.33 -9.61 3.51
N LYS A 806 -26.59 -8.96 2.37
CA LYS A 806 -25.58 -8.77 1.31
C LYS A 806 -24.39 -7.93 1.75
N GLN A 807 -24.59 -6.95 2.63
CA GLN A 807 -23.46 -6.17 3.16
C GLN A 807 -22.62 -7.01 4.13
N GLN A 808 -23.21 -7.93 4.88
CA GLN A 808 -22.53 -8.90 5.74
C GLN A 808 -21.71 -9.91 4.91
N GLU A 809 -22.28 -10.50 3.86
CA GLU A 809 -21.57 -11.40 2.93
C GLU A 809 -20.29 -10.74 2.35
N ASN A 810 -20.40 -9.46 1.95
CA ASN A 810 -19.25 -8.70 1.45
C ASN A 810 -18.22 -8.40 2.54
N GLN A 811 -18.63 -8.20 3.81
CA GLN A 811 -17.68 -8.08 4.93
C GLN A 811 -16.96 -9.40 5.19
N ASP A 812 -17.69 -10.52 5.15
CA ASP A 812 -17.12 -11.86 5.36
C ASP A 812 -16.07 -12.21 4.29
N LEU A 813 -16.34 -11.85 3.03
CA LEU A 813 -15.39 -11.97 1.92
C LEU A 813 -14.15 -11.06 2.09
N LEU A 814 -14.32 -9.83 2.57
CA LEU A 814 -13.18 -8.95 2.88
C LEU A 814 -12.29 -9.58 3.96
N ILE A 815 -12.89 -10.04 5.07
CA ILE A 815 -12.16 -10.68 6.17
C ILE A 815 -11.40 -11.93 5.68
N ARG A 816 -12.05 -12.79 4.89
CA ARG A 816 -11.41 -13.99 4.31
C ARG A 816 -10.27 -13.67 3.32
N CYS A 817 -10.30 -12.50 2.70
CA CYS A 817 -9.24 -12.03 1.80
C CYS A 817 -8.06 -11.42 2.60
N ILE A 818 -8.31 -10.55 3.59
CA ILE A 818 -7.25 -9.90 4.37
C ILE A 818 -6.56 -10.85 5.36
N ALA A 819 -7.16 -12.00 5.66
CA ALA A 819 -6.51 -13.11 6.37
C ALA A 819 -5.40 -13.80 5.55
N GLN A 820 -5.21 -13.43 4.28
CA GLN A 820 -4.16 -13.95 3.40
C GLN A 820 -3.05 -12.91 3.21
N HIS A 821 -1.85 -13.37 2.87
CA HIS A 821 -0.71 -12.50 2.60
C HIS A 821 -0.82 -11.88 1.19
N LEU A 822 -1.48 -10.71 1.09
CA LEU A 822 -1.80 -10.04 -0.16
C LEU A 822 -0.63 -9.28 -0.80
N GLY A 823 0.51 -9.16 -0.11
CA GLY A 823 1.72 -8.53 -0.63
C GLY A 823 1.62 -7.03 -0.89
N TYR A 824 2.35 -6.56 -1.92
CA TYR A 824 2.64 -5.15 -2.17
C TYR A 824 2.53 -4.78 -3.65
N ALA A 825 2.02 -3.58 -3.95
CA ALA A 825 1.90 -3.02 -5.30
C ALA A 825 2.93 -1.89 -5.50
N GLY A 826 4.19 -2.28 -5.72
CA GLY A 826 5.35 -1.40 -5.47
C GLY A 826 5.51 -1.20 -3.96
N ASN A 827 5.82 0.01 -3.51
CA ASN A 827 6.00 0.31 -2.08
C ASN A 827 4.65 0.44 -1.31
N ARG A 828 3.54 -0.10 -1.83
CA ARG A 828 2.17 0.09 -1.33
C ARG A 828 1.58 -1.22 -0.79
N PRO A 829 1.32 -1.35 0.53
CA PRO A 829 0.74 -2.56 1.11
C PRO A 829 -0.71 -2.80 0.65
N VAL A 830 -0.95 -3.92 -0.01
CA VAL A 830 -2.21 -4.18 -0.74
C VAL A 830 -3.40 -4.33 0.21
N ALA A 831 -3.24 -5.04 1.33
CA ALA A 831 -4.32 -5.24 2.30
C ALA A 831 -4.76 -3.91 2.95
N ALA A 832 -3.83 -3.06 3.36
CA ALA A 832 -4.12 -1.74 3.93
C ALA A 832 -4.95 -0.86 2.97
N CYS A 833 -4.57 -0.81 1.69
CA CYS A 833 -5.28 -0.01 0.69
C CYS A 833 -6.67 -0.57 0.34
N ILE A 834 -6.85 -1.90 0.30
CA ILE A 834 -8.16 -2.52 0.11
C ILE A 834 -9.07 -2.26 1.31
N ILE A 835 -8.59 -2.50 2.53
CA ILE A 835 -9.33 -2.23 3.77
C ILE A 835 -9.81 -0.77 3.78
N TYR A 836 -8.91 0.18 3.48
CA TYR A 836 -9.25 1.59 3.42
C TYR A 836 -10.31 1.89 2.33
N LYS A 837 -10.14 1.41 1.09
CA LYS A 837 -11.12 1.59 0.01
C LYS A 837 -12.50 1.01 0.40
N CYS A 838 -12.55 -0.19 1.00
CA CYS A 838 -13.79 -0.83 1.44
C CYS A 838 -14.51 -0.05 2.55
N LEU A 839 -13.80 0.34 3.61
CA LEU A 839 -14.37 1.11 4.73
C LEU A 839 -14.86 2.50 4.29
N LEU A 840 -14.17 3.13 3.33
CA LEU A 840 -14.58 4.39 2.73
C LEU A 840 -15.83 4.23 1.85
N HIS A 841 -15.88 3.18 1.01
CA HIS A 841 -17.03 2.89 0.13
C HIS A 841 -18.30 2.54 0.93
N TRP A 842 -18.17 1.68 1.94
CA TRP A 842 -19.27 1.34 2.86
C TRP A 842 -19.60 2.46 3.87
N ARG A 843 -18.85 3.58 3.84
CA ARG A 843 -18.97 4.73 4.75
C ARG A 843 -18.89 4.35 6.23
N SER A 844 -18.18 3.27 6.57
CA SER A 844 -18.11 2.70 7.93
C SER A 844 -17.64 3.71 8.99
N PHE A 845 -16.86 4.72 8.58
CA PHE A 845 -16.40 5.80 9.46
C PHE A 845 -17.50 6.75 9.96
N GLU A 846 -18.63 6.82 9.24
CA GLU A 846 -19.77 7.72 9.51
C GLU A 846 -20.91 7.01 10.29
N VAL A 847 -20.77 5.71 10.60
CA VAL A 847 -21.83 4.89 11.22
C VAL A 847 -21.63 4.78 12.73
N GLU A 848 -22.72 4.82 13.49
CA GLU A 848 -22.69 4.81 14.96
C GLU A 848 -22.47 3.41 15.57
N ARG A 849 -22.71 2.35 14.78
CA ARG A 849 -22.41 0.95 15.11
C ARG A 849 -21.96 0.19 13.86
N THR A 850 -20.84 -0.53 13.93
CA THR A 850 -20.40 -1.48 12.90
C THR A 850 -19.42 -2.48 13.51
N SER A 851 -19.55 -3.76 13.15
CA SER A 851 -18.66 -4.86 13.60
C SER A 851 -17.43 -5.05 12.71
N VAL A 852 -17.34 -4.34 11.57
CA VAL A 852 -16.25 -4.51 10.60
C VAL A 852 -14.90 -4.16 11.20
N PHE A 853 -14.86 -3.10 12.02
CA PHE A 853 -13.64 -2.66 12.70
C PHE A 853 -13.10 -3.74 13.64
N ASP A 854 -13.93 -4.26 14.54
CA ASP A 854 -13.53 -5.31 15.48
C ASP A 854 -13.06 -6.58 14.76
N ARG A 855 -13.70 -6.96 13.66
CA ARG A 855 -13.31 -8.14 12.86
C ARG A 855 -11.99 -7.97 12.11
N ILE A 856 -11.70 -6.76 11.60
CA ILE A 856 -10.38 -6.45 11.03
C ILE A 856 -9.31 -6.52 12.13
N ILE A 857 -9.58 -5.92 13.31
CA ILE A 857 -8.67 -5.97 14.46
C ILE A 857 -8.44 -7.41 14.95
N GLN A 858 -9.48 -8.25 15.00
CA GLN A 858 -9.36 -9.68 15.31
C GLN A 858 -8.52 -10.44 14.28
N THR A 859 -8.63 -10.10 12.99
CA THR A 859 -7.81 -10.73 11.93
C THR A 859 -6.34 -10.36 12.06
N ILE A 860 -6.04 -9.07 12.32
CA ILE A 860 -4.67 -8.61 12.63
C ILE A 860 -4.16 -9.30 13.91
N GLY A 861 -4.99 -9.37 14.95
CA GLY A 861 -4.69 -10.01 16.23
C GLY A 861 -4.26 -11.47 16.06
N HIS A 862 -5.14 -12.29 15.48
CA HIS A 862 -4.87 -13.71 15.26
C HIS A 862 -3.64 -13.96 14.36
N ALA A 863 -3.37 -13.06 13.41
CA ALA A 863 -2.22 -13.18 12.52
C ALA A 863 -0.87 -12.73 13.14
N ILE A 864 -0.86 -12.11 14.33
CA ILE A 864 0.37 -11.80 15.08
C ILE A 864 0.48 -12.56 16.42
N GLU A 865 -0.59 -13.23 16.85
CA GLU A 865 -0.64 -13.96 18.11
C GLU A 865 0.33 -15.15 18.09
N THR A 866 1.24 -15.22 19.07
CA THR A 866 2.30 -16.25 19.20
C THR A 866 3.29 -16.37 18.02
N GLN A 867 3.40 -15.37 17.13
CA GLN A 867 4.34 -15.37 16.00
C GLN A 867 5.76 -14.89 16.39
N ASP A 868 6.72 -15.81 16.43
CA ASP A 868 8.18 -15.50 16.42
C ASP A 868 8.68 -15.11 15.00
N ASN A 869 7.84 -15.21 13.95
CA ASN A 869 8.24 -14.91 12.57
C ASN A 869 8.23 -13.40 12.26
N ASN A 870 9.44 -12.83 12.16
CA ASN A 870 9.67 -11.41 11.86
C ASN A 870 9.17 -10.96 10.48
N GLU A 871 9.01 -11.85 9.50
CA GLU A 871 8.44 -11.49 8.18
C GLU A 871 6.93 -11.19 8.28
N VAL A 872 6.18 -12.03 9.01
CA VAL A 872 4.74 -11.84 9.26
C VAL A 872 4.50 -10.58 10.09
N LEU A 873 5.34 -10.34 11.10
CA LEU A 873 5.31 -9.11 11.89
C LEU A 873 5.64 -7.89 11.02
N ALA A 874 6.64 -7.95 10.13
CA ALA A 874 6.98 -6.84 9.24
C ALA A 874 5.86 -6.53 8.23
N TYR A 875 5.21 -7.57 7.67
CA TYR A 875 4.04 -7.43 6.80
C TYR A 875 2.89 -6.71 7.50
N TRP A 876 2.54 -7.13 8.72
CA TRP A 876 1.48 -6.46 9.47
C TRP A 876 1.88 -5.08 10.01
N LEU A 877 3.16 -4.83 10.32
CA LEU A 877 3.64 -3.50 10.69
C LEU A 877 3.49 -2.50 9.53
N SER A 878 3.87 -2.89 8.31
CA SER A 878 3.73 -2.06 7.11
C SER A 878 2.25 -1.81 6.76
N ASN A 879 1.40 -2.84 6.80
CA ASN A 879 -0.03 -2.69 6.56
C ASN A 879 -0.74 -1.85 7.64
N ALA A 880 -0.49 -2.10 8.92
CA ALA A 880 -1.15 -1.39 10.01
C ALA A 880 -0.73 0.09 10.09
N SER A 881 0.57 0.39 9.93
CA SER A 881 1.06 1.79 9.88
C SER A 881 0.54 2.55 8.66
N THR A 882 0.47 1.91 7.49
CA THR A 882 -0.14 2.49 6.29
C THR A 882 -1.63 2.74 6.46
N LEU A 883 -2.38 1.79 7.02
CA LEU A 883 -3.80 1.98 7.29
C LEU A 883 -4.02 3.10 8.31
N LEU A 884 -3.21 3.17 9.36
CA LEU A 884 -3.26 4.23 10.38
C LEU A 884 -2.98 5.62 9.77
N LEU A 885 -2.04 5.73 8.83
CA LEU A 885 -1.77 6.95 8.07
C LEU A 885 -2.99 7.41 7.25
N LEU A 886 -3.64 6.48 6.56
CA LEU A 886 -4.83 6.76 5.76
C LEU A 886 -6.01 7.18 6.66
N LEU A 887 -6.17 6.56 7.84
CA LEU A 887 -7.16 7.00 8.83
C LEU A 887 -6.83 8.38 9.41
N GLN A 888 -5.57 8.67 9.74
CA GLN A 888 -5.13 9.97 10.29
C GLN A 888 -5.39 11.13 9.31
N ARG A 889 -5.22 10.90 8.00
CA ARG A 889 -5.45 11.91 6.96
C ARG A 889 -6.94 12.09 6.60
N THR A 890 -7.79 11.11 6.91
CA THR A 890 -9.22 11.08 6.53
C THR A 890 -10.17 11.43 7.68
N LEU A 891 -9.89 11.00 8.92
CA LEU A 891 -10.80 11.16 10.06
C LEU A 891 -10.62 12.51 10.77
N LYS A 892 -11.63 13.37 10.73
CA LYS A 892 -11.74 14.54 11.63
C LYS A 892 -12.32 14.14 12.97
N ALA A 893 -11.67 14.55 14.05
CA ALA A 893 -12.24 14.61 15.38
C ALA A 893 -13.05 15.91 15.54
N SER A 894 -14.34 15.80 15.87
CA SER A 894 -15.21 16.96 16.11
C SER A 894 -14.86 17.60 17.45
N GLY A 895 -13.96 18.59 17.40
CA GLY A 895 -13.46 19.32 18.57
C GLY A 895 -12.23 20.21 18.34
N SER A 896 -11.59 20.19 17.15
CA SER A 896 -10.35 20.93 16.88
C SER A 896 -10.54 22.44 16.60
N THR A 897 -11.17 23.17 17.52
CA THR A 897 -11.22 24.64 17.52
C THR A 897 -10.16 25.19 18.47
N GLY A 898 -8.91 25.35 18.01
CA GLY A 898 -7.87 25.91 18.88
C GLY A 898 -6.40 25.66 18.53
N MET A 899 -5.97 25.88 17.28
CA MET A 899 -4.56 26.24 17.03
C MET A 899 -4.48 27.41 16.06
N ALA A 900 -3.91 28.52 16.51
CA ALA A 900 -3.63 29.68 15.67
C ALA A 900 -2.46 29.39 14.73
N PRO A 901 -2.48 29.86 13.46
CA PRO A 901 -1.37 29.64 12.53
C PRO A 901 -0.11 30.34 13.02
N GLN A 902 0.98 29.57 13.16
CA GLN A 902 2.24 30.06 13.69
C GLN A 902 2.89 31.03 12.68
N ARG A 903 2.94 32.32 13.03
CA ARG A 903 3.55 33.38 12.20
C ARG A 903 5.03 33.07 11.94
N ARG A 904 5.42 32.81 10.69
CA ARG A 904 6.78 33.15 10.24
C ARG A 904 6.87 34.67 10.04
N ARG A 905 7.97 35.27 10.49
CA ARG A 905 8.24 36.70 10.30
C ARG A 905 8.79 36.95 8.89
N SER A 906 8.24 37.95 8.21
CA SER A 906 8.89 38.73 7.17
C SER A 906 8.46 40.19 7.38
N SER A 907 9.41 41.11 7.42
CA SER A 907 9.25 42.46 7.99
C SER A 907 9.29 43.57 6.94
N SER A 908 8.81 44.75 7.36
CA SER A 908 9.04 46.08 6.76
C SER A 908 8.11 46.51 5.62
N ALA A 909 7.61 47.76 5.74
CA ALA A 909 7.09 48.66 4.69
C ALA A 909 5.80 48.24 3.92
N THR A 910 4.84 49.14 3.62
CA THR A 910 4.64 50.54 4.08
C THR A 910 3.15 50.92 4.02
N LEU A 911 2.78 52.04 4.67
CA LEU A 911 1.46 52.66 4.54
C LEU A 911 1.22 53.18 3.12
N PHE A 912 0.05 52.89 2.53
CA PHE A 912 -0.92 53.85 1.94
C PHE A 912 -2.10 53.07 1.30
N GLY A 913 -3.27 53.71 1.13
CA GLY A 913 -4.41 53.14 0.39
C GLY A 913 -5.72 52.99 1.19
N ARG A 914 -6.41 54.10 1.45
CA ARG A 914 -7.82 54.11 1.88
C ARG A 914 -8.74 54.36 0.68
N MET A 915 -9.96 53.80 0.76
CA MET A 915 -11.14 54.09 -0.08
C MET A 915 -11.05 53.78 -1.58
N THR A 916 -11.95 52.90 -2.05
CA THR A 916 -13.06 53.35 -2.91
C THR A 916 -14.23 52.36 -2.92
N GLN A 917 -15.44 52.94 -2.86
CA GLN A 917 -16.74 52.46 -3.35
C GLN A 917 -17.39 51.17 -2.77
N SER A 918 -18.66 51.35 -2.40
CA SER A 918 -19.56 50.40 -1.73
C SER A 918 -20.53 49.70 -2.72
N PHE A 919 -21.45 48.89 -2.18
CA PHE A 919 -22.64 48.34 -2.83
C PHE A 919 -22.47 47.22 -3.89
N ARG A 920 -22.42 45.97 -3.42
CA ARG A 920 -23.51 44.97 -3.59
C ARG A 920 -23.31 43.81 -2.61
N GLY A 921 -24.38 43.09 -2.27
CA GLY A 921 -24.35 42.05 -1.24
C GLY A 921 -25.11 40.78 -1.62
N ALA A 922 -24.80 39.70 -0.88
CA ALA A 922 -25.39 38.35 -0.94
C ALA A 922 -25.17 37.54 -2.24
N PRO A 923 -25.22 36.19 -2.18
CA PRO A 923 -24.62 35.33 -1.14
C PRO A 923 -23.72 34.23 -1.74
N GLN A 924 -22.66 33.84 -1.05
CA GLN A 924 -21.74 32.81 -1.54
C GLN A 924 -22.27 31.39 -1.33
N GLY A 925 -22.85 30.81 -2.39
CA GLY A 925 -23.11 29.38 -2.53
C GLY A 925 -22.62 28.89 -3.90
N VAL A 926 -22.31 27.59 -3.98
CA VAL A 926 -21.82 26.88 -5.19
C VAL A 926 -20.44 27.34 -5.68
N ASN A 927 -19.40 26.58 -5.30
CA ASN A 927 -18.15 26.57 -6.04
C ASN A 927 -18.17 25.38 -7.03
N LEU A 928 -18.31 25.68 -8.32
CA LEU A 928 -18.24 24.72 -9.42
C LEU A 928 -16.88 24.86 -10.10
N SER A 929 -15.97 23.90 -9.88
CA SER A 929 -14.70 23.82 -10.62
C SER A 929 -14.77 22.71 -11.67
N LEU A 930 -14.74 23.09 -12.95
CA LEU A 930 -14.45 22.18 -14.05
C LEU A 930 -13.74 22.93 -15.19
N ILE A 931 -12.45 22.65 -15.33
CA ILE A 931 -11.61 22.87 -16.53
C ILE A 931 -11.54 24.32 -17.03
N ASN A 932 -10.39 24.96 -16.78
CA ASN A 932 -9.57 25.40 -17.90
C ASN A 932 -8.09 25.14 -17.59
N GLY A 933 -7.27 24.92 -18.63
CA GLY A 933 -6.03 24.16 -18.49
C GLY A 933 -4.78 24.94 -18.07
N SER A 934 -3.94 24.30 -17.24
CA SER A 934 -2.48 24.48 -17.21
C SER A 934 -1.85 23.12 -16.86
N MET A 935 -0.69 22.79 -17.45
CA MET A 935 -0.06 21.48 -17.29
C MET A 935 0.82 21.43 -16.05
N VAL A 936 0.28 20.93 -14.94
CA VAL A 936 1.05 20.40 -13.81
C VAL A 936 0.42 19.07 -13.38
N THR A 937 1.25 18.03 -13.19
CA THR A 937 0.80 16.69 -12.78
C THR A 937 0.16 16.70 -11.40
N GLY A 938 -0.95 15.98 -11.26
CA GLY A 938 -1.88 16.14 -10.13
C GLY A 938 -1.62 15.26 -8.91
N VAL A 939 -2.34 15.58 -7.84
CA VAL A 939 -2.50 14.79 -6.61
C VAL A 939 -3.93 15.00 -6.12
N GLU A 940 -4.73 13.94 -5.94
CA GLU A 940 -6.09 14.09 -5.39
C GLU A 940 -6.06 14.45 -3.89
N THR A 941 -6.82 15.47 -3.51
CA THR A 941 -6.96 15.86 -2.09
C THR A 941 -7.88 14.88 -1.36
N LEU A 942 -7.31 14.05 -0.48
CA LEU A 942 -8.06 13.04 0.29
C LEU A 942 -9.28 13.66 1.00
N ARG A 943 -10.45 13.06 0.76
CA ARG A 943 -11.74 13.54 1.26
C ARG A 943 -11.85 13.33 2.77
N GLN A 944 -11.76 14.40 3.54
CA GLN A 944 -11.96 14.40 4.98
C GLN A 944 -13.41 14.03 5.37
N VAL A 945 -13.55 13.21 6.41
CA VAL A 945 -14.81 12.63 6.91
C VAL A 945 -14.96 12.92 8.40
N GLU A 946 -16.18 13.21 8.86
CA GLU A 946 -16.48 13.33 10.30
C GLU A 946 -16.58 11.94 10.92
N ALA A 947 -15.72 11.63 11.90
CA ALA A 947 -15.59 10.29 12.46
C ALA A 947 -16.54 10.04 13.64
N LYS A 948 -17.34 8.97 13.57
CA LYS A 948 -18.11 8.48 14.73
C LYS A 948 -17.23 7.65 15.67
N TYR A 949 -17.70 7.45 16.91
CA TYR A 949 -16.94 6.77 17.97
C TYR A 949 -16.31 5.42 17.57
N PRO A 950 -16.98 4.49 16.85
CA PRO A 950 -16.35 3.24 16.44
C PRO A 950 -15.11 3.42 15.55
N ALA A 951 -15.08 4.47 14.71
CA ALA A 951 -13.94 4.77 13.85
C ALA A 951 -12.75 5.36 14.63
N LEU A 952 -13.03 6.12 15.69
CA LEU A 952 -12.01 6.63 16.62
C LEU A 952 -11.43 5.49 17.47
N LEU A 953 -12.28 4.57 17.94
CA LEU A 953 -11.86 3.36 18.65
C LEU A 953 -11.01 2.44 17.75
N PHE A 954 -11.44 2.19 16.51
CA PHE A 954 -10.68 1.42 15.52
C PHE A 954 -9.28 2.00 15.29
N LYS A 955 -9.17 3.32 15.16
CA LYS A 955 -7.89 4.04 15.02
C LYS A 955 -7.01 3.88 16.27
N GLN A 956 -7.59 3.92 17.48
CA GLN A 956 -6.87 3.72 18.73
C GLN A 956 -6.39 2.27 18.89
N GLN A 957 -7.24 1.29 18.59
CA GLN A 957 -6.87 -0.13 18.55
C GLN A 957 -5.73 -0.37 17.55
N LEU A 958 -5.86 0.15 16.32
CA LEU A 958 -4.83 0.01 15.29
C LEU A 958 -3.50 0.67 15.69
N THR A 959 -3.54 1.78 16.44
CA THR A 959 -2.34 2.40 17.03
C THR A 959 -1.64 1.44 18.00
N ALA A 960 -2.37 0.90 18.96
CA ALA A 960 -1.83 -0.08 19.92
C ALA A 960 -1.31 -1.36 19.23
N TYR A 961 -1.89 -1.74 18.08
CA TYR A 961 -1.37 -2.83 17.26
C TYR A 961 -0.04 -2.49 16.55
N VAL A 962 0.12 -1.28 15.99
CA VAL A 962 1.41 -0.81 15.45
C VAL A 962 2.49 -0.81 16.55
N GLU A 963 2.16 -0.30 17.73
CA GLU A 963 3.05 -0.28 18.90
C GLU A 963 3.43 -1.70 19.36
N LYS A 964 2.46 -2.62 19.49
CA LYS A 964 2.68 -4.01 19.86
C LYS A 964 3.57 -4.76 18.86
N ILE A 965 3.30 -4.63 17.55
CA ILE A 965 4.06 -5.31 16.51
C ILE A 965 5.50 -4.76 16.45
N TYR A 966 5.66 -3.44 16.57
CA TYR A 966 6.98 -2.80 16.68
C TYR A 966 7.77 -3.31 17.89
N GLY A 967 7.12 -3.42 19.06
CA GLY A 967 7.71 -3.98 20.27
C GLY A 967 8.16 -5.43 20.08
N MET A 968 7.30 -6.29 19.53
CA MET A 968 7.65 -7.69 19.22
C MET A 968 8.84 -7.80 18.26
N ILE A 969 8.90 -6.97 17.22
CA ILE A 969 10.04 -6.90 16.28
C ILE A 969 11.34 -6.52 17.00
N ARG A 970 11.31 -5.47 17.83
CA ARG A 970 12.46 -5.02 18.62
C ARG A 970 12.92 -6.11 19.59
N ASP A 971 11.98 -6.73 20.30
CA ASP A 971 12.31 -7.68 21.37
C ASP A 971 12.75 -9.04 20.82
N ASN A 972 12.27 -9.44 19.63
CA ASN A 972 12.83 -10.56 18.87
C ASN A 972 14.28 -10.29 18.43
N LEU A 973 14.59 -9.08 17.95
CA LEU A 973 15.97 -8.71 17.60
C LEU A 973 16.87 -8.62 18.84
N LYS A 974 16.40 -8.09 19.98
CA LYS A 974 17.09 -8.16 21.28
C LYS A 974 17.38 -9.62 21.68
N LYS A 975 16.40 -10.52 21.56
CA LYS A 975 16.49 -11.97 21.84
C LYS A 975 17.53 -12.67 20.93
N GLU A 976 17.64 -12.28 19.67
CA GLU A 976 18.65 -12.83 18.73
C GLU A 976 20.09 -12.36 19.04
N ILE A 977 20.29 -11.06 19.33
CA ILE A 977 21.64 -10.51 19.55
C ILE A 977 22.17 -10.72 20.98
N SER A 978 21.31 -10.91 21.98
CA SER A 978 21.72 -11.02 23.40
C SER A 978 22.75 -12.13 23.67
N PRO A 979 22.61 -13.37 23.12
CA PRO A 979 23.64 -14.40 23.28
C PRO A 979 24.98 -14.00 22.65
N LEU A 980 24.95 -13.34 21.49
CA LEU A 980 26.16 -12.91 20.76
C LEU A 980 26.88 -11.77 21.49
N LEU A 981 26.13 -10.80 22.04
CA LEU A 981 26.66 -9.77 22.95
C LEU A 981 27.25 -10.41 24.21
N GLY A 982 26.57 -11.39 24.79
CA GLY A 982 27.05 -12.17 25.94
C GLY A 982 28.37 -12.90 25.66
N LEU A 983 28.58 -13.39 24.42
CA LEU A 983 29.86 -13.93 23.97
C LEU A 983 30.92 -12.84 23.78
N CYS A 984 30.58 -11.70 23.18
CA CYS A 984 31.50 -10.56 23.05
C CYS A 984 32.00 -10.06 24.42
N ILE A 985 31.12 -9.99 25.42
CA ILE A 985 31.47 -9.61 26.80
C ILE A 985 32.37 -10.65 27.50
N GLN A 986 32.31 -11.92 27.08
CA GLN A 986 33.09 -13.03 27.68
C GLN A 986 34.37 -13.38 26.91
N ALA A 987 34.51 -12.95 25.66
CA ALA A 987 35.65 -13.19 24.79
C ALA A 987 37.04 -12.90 25.44
N PRO A 988 37.23 -11.87 26.30
CA PRO A 988 38.51 -11.64 26.99
C PRO A 988 38.90 -12.72 28.01
N ARG A 989 37.98 -13.59 28.44
CA ARG A 989 38.26 -14.71 29.35
C ARG A 989 38.88 -15.90 28.62
N THR A 990 38.44 -16.20 27.40
CA THR A 990 38.85 -17.41 26.67
C THR A 990 40.26 -17.30 26.11
N SER A 991 40.68 -16.10 25.66
CA SER A 991 42.07 -15.80 25.32
C SER A 991 43.02 -15.95 26.51
N ARG A 992 42.59 -15.54 27.71
CA ARG A 992 43.37 -15.69 28.95
C ARG A 992 43.57 -17.15 29.35
N ALA A 993 42.64 -18.03 29.02
CA ALA A 993 42.73 -19.47 29.30
C ALA A 993 43.70 -20.21 28.35
N SER A 994 43.83 -19.80 27.09
CA SER A 994 44.81 -20.42 26.16
C SER A 994 46.24 -19.98 26.45
N LEU A 995 46.45 -18.72 26.85
CA LEU A 995 47.77 -18.15 27.19
C LEU A 995 48.50 -18.85 28.34
N MET A 996 47.83 -19.63 29.19
CA MET A 996 48.47 -20.40 30.26
C MET A 996 49.04 -21.77 29.82
N LYS A 997 48.92 -22.16 28.55
CA LYS A 997 49.70 -23.27 27.97
C LYS A 997 50.74 -22.71 27.00
N GLY A 998 52.01 -22.82 27.38
CA GLY A 998 53.11 -22.13 26.71
C GLY A 998 53.61 -22.76 25.40
N SER A 999 54.59 -22.05 24.82
CA SER A 999 55.39 -22.38 23.62
C SER A 999 54.87 -21.90 22.25
N SER A 1000 55.50 -20.82 21.79
CA SER A 1000 56.10 -20.71 20.45
C SER A 1000 55.22 -20.78 19.18
N ARG A 1001 54.76 -19.61 18.68
CA ARG A 1001 55.11 -19.04 17.35
C ARG A 1001 54.31 -17.78 17.02
N SER A 1002 54.93 -16.83 16.31
CA SER A 1002 54.39 -15.48 16.02
C SER A 1002 53.30 -15.39 14.94
N ASN A 1003 52.95 -16.50 14.26
CA ASN A 1003 52.09 -16.47 13.07
C ASN A 1003 50.64 -16.94 13.30
N THR A 1004 50.26 -17.30 14.53
CA THR A 1004 48.91 -17.81 14.86
C THR A 1004 47.95 -16.73 15.38
N ASN A 1005 48.45 -15.58 15.83
CA ASN A 1005 47.63 -14.51 16.44
C ASN A 1005 46.49 -14.03 15.53
N THR A 1006 46.74 -13.89 14.23
CA THR A 1006 45.75 -13.38 13.27
C THR A 1006 44.48 -14.24 13.26
N ALA A 1007 44.64 -15.57 13.22
CA ALA A 1007 43.50 -16.50 13.18
C ALA A 1007 42.70 -16.50 14.49
N ALA A 1008 43.37 -16.40 15.64
CA ALA A 1008 42.69 -16.27 16.94
C ALA A 1008 41.92 -14.94 17.05
N GLN A 1009 42.51 -13.85 16.60
CA GLN A 1009 41.89 -12.52 16.61
C GLN A 1009 40.69 -12.45 15.65
N GLN A 1010 40.79 -13.10 14.49
CA GLN A 1010 39.72 -13.23 13.49
C GLN A 1010 38.56 -14.11 13.99
N ALA A 1011 38.84 -15.17 14.78
CA ALA A 1011 37.81 -15.96 15.45
C ALA A 1011 37.05 -15.19 16.54
N LEU A 1012 37.71 -14.29 17.27
CA LEU A 1012 37.05 -13.42 18.25
C LEU A 1012 36.13 -12.38 17.57
N ILE A 1013 36.58 -11.81 16.43
CA ILE A 1013 35.79 -10.85 15.63
C ILE A 1013 34.51 -11.50 15.04
N ALA A 1014 34.49 -12.83 14.84
CA ALA A 1014 33.33 -13.53 14.31
C ALA A 1014 32.04 -13.34 15.15
N HIS A 1015 32.15 -13.08 16.46
CA HIS A 1015 30.98 -12.78 17.30
C HIS A 1015 30.33 -11.42 16.94
N TRP A 1016 31.15 -10.38 16.70
CA TRP A 1016 30.67 -9.08 16.22
C TRP A 1016 30.09 -9.17 14.81
N GLN A 1017 30.74 -9.94 13.93
CA GLN A 1017 30.21 -10.20 12.58
C GLN A 1017 28.88 -10.98 12.61
N GLY A 1018 28.66 -11.82 13.64
CA GLY A 1018 27.36 -12.41 13.95
C GLY A 1018 26.29 -11.36 14.23
N ILE A 1019 26.57 -10.41 15.13
CA ILE A 1019 25.63 -9.31 15.46
C ILE A 1019 25.33 -8.47 14.21
N VAL A 1020 26.36 -8.06 13.46
CA VAL A 1020 26.24 -7.31 12.20
C VAL A 1020 25.42 -8.08 11.15
N LYS A 1021 25.55 -9.41 11.09
CA LYS A 1021 24.74 -10.27 10.22
C LYS A 1021 23.26 -10.31 10.67
N SER A 1022 22.97 -10.46 11.96
CA SER A 1022 21.60 -10.38 12.49
C SER A 1022 20.94 -9.03 12.20
N LEU A 1023 21.65 -7.92 12.47
CA LEU A 1023 21.18 -6.56 12.15
C LEU A 1023 20.90 -6.40 10.63
N GLY A 1024 21.79 -6.92 9.77
CA GLY A 1024 21.62 -6.90 8.31
C GLY A 1024 20.46 -7.76 7.81
N ASN A 1025 20.29 -8.96 8.36
CA ASN A 1025 19.15 -9.85 8.06
C ASN A 1025 17.83 -9.16 8.42
N PHE A 1026 17.73 -8.60 9.63
CA PHE A 1026 16.52 -7.95 10.11
C PHE A 1026 16.20 -6.69 9.29
N LEU A 1027 17.23 -5.90 8.94
CA LEU A 1027 17.07 -4.76 8.03
C LEU A 1027 16.53 -5.20 6.65
N ASN A 1028 17.02 -6.31 6.10
CA ASN A 1028 16.52 -6.85 4.84
C ASN A 1028 15.06 -7.31 4.94
N ILE A 1029 14.65 -8.00 6.01
CA ILE A 1029 13.26 -8.40 6.25
C ILE A 1029 12.33 -7.17 6.28
N LEU A 1030 12.74 -6.10 6.98
CA LEU A 1030 11.97 -4.86 7.06
C LEU A 1030 11.92 -4.10 5.71
N LYS A 1031 13.00 -4.11 4.92
CA LYS A 1031 13.03 -3.52 3.57
C LYS A 1031 12.14 -4.28 2.57
N VAL A 1032 12.25 -5.61 2.52
CA VAL A 1032 11.43 -6.46 1.63
C VAL A 1032 9.94 -6.32 1.93
N ASN A 1033 9.57 -6.19 3.21
CA ASN A 1033 8.20 -5.97 3.65
C ASN A 1033 7.75 -4.49 3.63
N ASN A 1034 8.49 -3.61 2.93
CA ASN A 1034 8.17 -2.19 2.77
C ASN A 1034 7.78 -1.49 4.10
N VAL A 1035 8.49 -1.80 5.19
CA VAL A 1035 8.24 -1.15 6.49
C VAL A 1035 8.72 0.30 6.40
N PRO A 1036 7.90 1.30 6.83
CA PRO A 1036 8.26 2.71 6.71
C PRO A 1036 9.64 3.03 7.32
N PRO A 1037 10.60 3.64 6.57
CA PRO A 1037 11.97 3.81 7.05
C PRO A 1037 12.11 4.58 8.37
N PHE A 1038 11.15 5.45 8.70
CA PHE A 1038 11.03 6.07 10.02
C PHE A 1038 10.92 5.04 11.17
N LEU A 1039 10.05 4.03 11.02
CA LEU A 1039 9.89 2.96 12.02
C LEU A 1039 11.14 2.07 12.06
N VAL A 1040 11.74 1.77 10.90
CA VAL A 1040 12.97 0.97 10.81
C VAL A 1040 14.13 1.64 11.55
N ARG A 1041 14.34 2.96 11.36
CA ARG A 1041 15.31 3.74 12.13
C ARG A 1041 15.07 3.63 13.62
N LYS A 1042 13.83 3.82 14.06
CA LYS A 1042 13.47 3.75 15.49
C LYS A 1042 13.78 2.39 16.13
N VAL A 1043 13.56 1.28 15.41
CA VAL A 1043 14.01 -0.06 15.86
C VAL A 1043 15.53 -0.05 16.09
N PHE A 1044 16.31 0.35 15.08
CA PHE A 1044 17.77 0.31 15.19
C PHE A 1044 18.36 1.29 16.21
N THR A 1045 17.74 2.46 16.43
CA THR A 1045 18.09 3.35 17.55
C THR A 1045 17.95 2.62 18.90
N GLN A 1046 16.81 1.99 19.19
CA GLN A 1046 16.64 1.26 20.45
C GLN A 1046 17.56 0.04 20.57
N ILE A 1047 17.87 -0.65 19.46
CA ILE A 1047 18.81 -1.78 19.47
C ILE A 1047 20.25 -1.32 19.73
N PHE A 1048 20.68 -0.19 19.18
CA PHE A 1048 22.01 0.36 19.45
C PHE A 1048 22.10 0.92 20.87
N SER A 1049 21.02 1.50 21.41
CA SER A 1049 20.93 1.88 22.83
C SER A 1049 20.98 0.66 23.76
N PHE A 1050 20.32 -0.44 23.41
CA PHE A 1050 20.45 -1.72 24.13
C PHE A 1050 21.88 -2.28 24.10
N ILE A 1051 22.56 -2.23 22.95
CA ILE A 1051 23.97 -2.63 22.83
C ILE A 1051 24.87 -1.75 23.73
N ASN A 1052 24.63 -0.43 23.76
CA ASN A 1052 25.32 0.51 24.64
C ASN A 1052 25.16 0.11 26.12
N VAL A 1053 23.91 -0.11 26.57
CA VAL A 1053 23.57 -0.52 27.94
C VAL A 1053 24.28 -1.82 28.32
N GLN A 1054 24.16 -2.87 27.50
CA GLN A 1054 24.75 -4.19 27.80
C GLN A 1054 26.27 -4.15 27.91
N LEU A 1055 26.95 -3.46 26.99
CA LEU A 1055 28.41 -3.36 26.99
C LEU A 1055 28.93 -2.46 28.11
N PHE A 1056 28.32 -1.28 28.32
CA PHE A 1056 28.77 -0.28 29.29
C PHE A 1056 28.49 -0.71 30.73
N ASN A 1057 27.33 -1.29 31.02
CA ASN A 1057 27.06 -1.84 32.36
C ASN A 1057 27.98 -3.04 32.65
N SER A 1058 28.27 -3.89 31.65
CA SER A 1058 29.26 -4.96 31.81
C SER A 1058 30.67 -4.43 32.10
N LEU A 1059 31.05 -3.30 31.50
CA LEU A 1059 32.32 -2.62 31.76
C LEU A 1059 32.39 -2.09 33.20
N LEU A 1060 31.33 -1.43 33.70
CA LEU A 1060 31.26 -0.87 35.05
C LEU A 1060 31.14 -1.91 36.19
N LEU A 1061 30.64 -3.10 35.86
CA LEU A 1061 30.45 -4.20 36.82
C LEU A 1061 31.59 -5.22 36.85
N ARG A 1062 32.42 -5.33 35.80
CA ARG A 1062 33.43 -6.40 35.67
C ARG A 1062 34.84 -5.86 35.41
N ARG A 1063 35.73 -6.01 36.38
CA ARG A 1063 37.16 -5.59 36.29
C ARG A 1063 37.90 -6.15 35.06
N GLU A 1064 37.55 -7.37 34.65
CA GLU A 1064 38.15 -8.04 33.48
C GLU A 1064 37.85 -7.34 32.15
N CYS A 1065 36.76 -6.55 32.07
CA CYS A 1065 36.41 -5.77 30.89
C CYS A 1065 37.22 -4.46 30.81
N CYS A 1066 37.73 -3.95 31.93
CA CYS A 1066 38.57 -2.74 31.99
C CYS A 1066 40.04 -3.09 31.75
N SER A 1067 40.38 -3.65 30.59
CA SER A 1067 41.77 -3.86 30.16
C SER A 1067 42.09 -3.19 28.83
N PHE A 1068 43.38 -3.05 28.49
CA PHE A 1068 43.80 -2.46 27.22
C PHE A 1068 43.39 -3.36 26.04
N SER A 1069 43.65 -4.67 26.13
CA SER A 1069 43.33 -5.61 25.05
C SER A 1069 41.82 -5.79 24.84
N ASN A 1070 41.00 -5.74 25.90
CA ASN A 1070 39.55 -5.68 25.73
C ASN A 1070 39.10 -4.33 25.13
N GLY A 1071 39.78 -3.23 25.49
CA GLY A 1071 39.61 -1.94 24.84
C GLY A 1071 39.81 -2.03 23.32
N GLU A 1072 40.93 -2.61 22.86
CA GLU A 1072 41.19 -2.86 21.44
C GLU A 1072 40.12 -3.76 20.78
N TYR A 1073 39.73 -4.85 21.46
CA TYR A 1073 38.73 -5.80 20.94
C TYR A 1073 37.34 -5.18 20.76
N VAL A 1074 36.82 -4.49 21.79
CA VAL A 1074 35.52 -3.80 21.69
C VAL A 1074 35.60 -2.63 20.72
N LYS A 1075 36.74 -1.94 20.61
CA LYS A 1075 36.95 -0.88 19.60
C LYS A 1075 36.84 -1.42 18.17
N ALA A 1076 37.38 -2.61 17.90
CA ALA A 1076 37.22 -3.28 16.61
C ALA A 1076 35.75 -3.67 16.34
N GLY A 1077 35.06 -4.19 17.36
CA GLY A 1077 33.62 -4.50 17.26
C GLY A 1077 32.73 -3.28 17.02
N LEU A 1078 33.04 -2.16 17.67
CA LEU A 1078 32.37 -0.87 17.45
C LEU A 1078 32.59 -0.34 16.01
N ALA A 1079 33.76 -0.57 15.42
CA ALA A 1079 34.03 -0.18 14.02
C ALA A 1079 33.24 -1.03 13.01
N GLU A 1080 33.00 -2.32 13.28
CA GLU A 1080 32.10 -3.16 12.47
C GLU A 1080 30.63 -2.67 12.56
N LEU A 1081 30.19 -2.15 13.72
CA LEU A 1081 28.87 -1.52 13.89
C LEU A 1081 28.78 -0.14 13.20
N GLU A 1082 29.82 0.69 13.27
CA GLU A 1082 29.91 1.97 12.53
C GLU A 1082 29.81 1.74 11.02
N HIS A 1083 30.55 0.74 10.53
CA HIS A 1083 30.54 0.34 9.13
C HIS A 1083 29.19 -0.26 8.70
N TRP A 1084 28.48 -0.98 9.58
CA TRP A 1084 27.10 -1.39 9.33
C TRP A 1084 26.15 -0.19 9.21
N CYS A 1085 26.24 0.81 10.10
CA CYS A 1085 25.44 2.05 9.99
C CYS A 1085 25.66 2.75 8.64
N TYR A 1086 26.92 2.84 8.18
CA TYR A 1086 27.25 3.40 6.87
C TYR A 1086 26.59 2.61 5.72
N ARG A 1087 26.65 1.26 5.73
CA ARG A 1087 25.98 0.41 4.72
C ARG A 1087 24.45 0.49 4.78
N ALA A 1088 23.88 0.67 5.97
CA ALA A 1088 22.43 0.73 6.17
C ALA A 1088 21.81 2.02 5.61
N THR A 1089 22.63 3.08 5.51
CA THR A 1089 22.32 4.49 5.15
C THR A 1089 21.49 5.25 6.19
N ASP A 1090 21.59 6.59 6.18
CA ASP A 1090 20.84 7.49 7.07
C ASP A 1090 19.31 7.34 6.96
N GLU A 1091 18.80 6.79 5.85
CA GLU A 1091 17.39 6.46 5.69
C GLU A 1091 16.91 5.39 6.68
N TYR A 1092 17.78 4.45 7.07
CA TYR A 1092 17.43 3.28 7.87
C TYR A 1092 18.22 3.13 9.19
N ALA A 1093 19.41 3.73 9.31
CA ALA A 1093 20.17 3.79 10.56
C ALA A 1093 19.86 5.05 11.37
N GLY A 1094 19.83 6.23 10.72
CA GLY A 1094 19.72 7.52 11.41
C GLY A 1094 20.75 7.68 12.54
N SER A 1095 20.34 8.27 13.66
CA SER A 1095 21.16 8.51 14.86
C SER A 1095 21.51 7.25 15.68
N ALA A 1096 21.32 6.04 15.16
CA ALA A 1096 21.64 4.81 15.90
C ALA A 1096 23.13 4.74 16.33
N TRP A 1097 24.05 5.35 15.58
CA TRP A 1097 25.47 5.41 15.95
C TRP A 1097 25.74 6.31 17.17
N ASP A 1098 24.90 7.31 17.42
CA ASP A 1098 25.05 8.26 18.53
C ASP A 1098 24.62 7.66 19.88
N GLU A 1099 23.72 6.66 19.85
CA GLU A 1099 23.30 5.92 21.03
C GLU A 1099 24.49 5.24 21.73
N LEU A 1100 25.46 4.73 20.96
CA LEU A 1100 26.68 4.07 21.47
C LEU A 1100 27.69 5.02 22.15
N LYS A 1101 27.35 6.30 22.37
CA LYS A 1101 28.23 7.34 22.95
C LYS A 1101 28.95 6.94 24.25
N HIS A 1102 28.25 6.32 25.21
CA HIS A 1102 28.86 5.96 26.51
C HIS A 1102 29.94 4.89 26.34
N ILE A 1103 29.64 3.78 25.64
CA ILE A 1103 30.64 2.74 25.39
C ILE A 1103 31.77 3.23 24.47
N ARG A 1104 31.48 4.06 23.46
CA ARG A 1104 32.48 4.65 22.56
C ARG A 1104 33.49 5.51 23.31
N GLN A 1105 33.04 6.39 24.21
CA GLN A 1105 33.93 7.24 25.03
C GLN A 1105 34.72 6.39 26.05
N ALA A 1106 34.06 5.47 26.75
CA ALA A 1106 34.71 4.59 27.73
C ALA A 1106 35.84 3.73 27.11
N ILE A 1107 35.57 3.11 25.96
CA ILE A 1107 36.56 2.31 25.21
C ILE A 1107 37.64 3.21 24.59
N GLY A 1108 37.27 4.42 24.12
CA GLY A 1108 38.22 5.44 23.68
C GLY A 1108 39.26 5.76 24.75
N PHE A 1109 38.80 6.08 25.97
CA PHE A 1109 39.64 6.35 27.14
C PHE A 1109 40.52 5.15 27.52
N LEU A 1110 39.97 3.93 27.54
CA LEU A 1110 40.71 2.71 27.89
C LEU A 1110 41.89 2.41 26.95
N VAL A 1111 41.83 2.81 25.68
CA VAL A 1111 42.88 2.58 24.67
C VAL A 1111 43.91 3.72 24.59
N ILE A 1112 43.79 4.78 25.41
CA ILE A 1112 44.82 5.84 25.49
C ILE A 1112 46.08 5.31 26.19
N HIS A 1113 47.26 5.47 25.59
CA HIS A 1113 48.53 5.05 26.21
C HIS A 1113 49.05 5.99 27.32
N GLN A 1114 48.77 7.30 27.24
CA GLN A 1114 49.32 8.31 28.15
C GLN A 1114 48.35 8.76 29.25
N LYS A 1115 47.49 7.84 29.76
CA LYS A 1115 46.52 8.13 30.84
C LYS A 1115 47.12 8.86 32.06
N PRO A 1116 48.33 8.53 32.56
CA PRO A 1116 48.89 9.19 33.74
C PRO A 1116 49.17 10.69 33.57
N LYS A 1117 49.23 11.19 32.32
CA LYS A 1117 49.52 12.60 32.00
C LYS A 1117 48.27 13.44 31.75
N LYS A 1118 47.07 12.85 31.81
CA LYS A 1118 45.81 13.55 31.56
C LYS A 1118 45.26 14.13 32.85
N THR A 1119 44.98 15.43 32.84
CA THR A 1119 44.28 16.12 33.94
C THR A 1119 42.83 15.64 34.06
N LEU A 1120 42.19 15.89 35.20
CA LEU A 1120 40.77 15.57 35.38
C LEU A 1120 39.90 16.29 34.34
N ASP A 1121 40.22 17.56 34.05
CA ASP A 1121 39.48 18.41 33.12
C ASP A 1121 39.52 17.89 31.67
N GLU A 1122 40.71 17.54 31.17
CA GLU A 1122 40.86 16.86 29.87
C GLU A 1122 40.12 15.51 29.80
N ILE A 1123 39.93 14.83 30.93
CA ILE A 1123 39.19 13.56 30.98
C ILE A 1123 37.68 13.82 30.95
N SER A 1124 37.17 14.73 31.78
CA SER A 1124 35.74 15.00 31.89
C SER A 1124 35.18 15.79 30.71
N HIS A 1125 35.91 16.76 30.17
CA HIS A 1125 35.37 17.68 29.16
C HIS A 1125 35.81 17.33 27.72
N ASP A 1126 37.09 17.01 27.48
CA ASP A 1126 37.56 16.69 26.11
C ASP A 1126 37.31 15.23 25.72
N LEU A 1127 37.65 14.28 26.62
CA LEU A 1127 37.70 12.85 26.28
C LEU A 1127 36.40 12.09 26.55
N CYS A 1128 35.68 12.42 27.63
CA CYS A 1128 34.49 11.68 28.07
C CYS A 1128 33.31 12.56 28.57
N PRO A 1129 32.88 13.61 27.82
CA PRO A 1129 31.84 14.55 28.24
C PRO A 1129 30.42 13.98 28.38
N VAL A 1130 30.23 12.66 28.22
CA VAL A 1130 28.95 11.98 28.43
C VAL A 1130 29.00 11.01 29.63
N LEU A 1131 30.18 10.76 30.21
CA LEU A 1131 30.31 9.92 31.41
C LEU A 1131 30.28 10.76 32.69
N SER A 1132 29.58 10.30 33.72
CA SER A 1132 29.63 10.96 35.03
C SER A 1132 30.96 10.72 35.74
N ILE A 1133 31.33 11.59 36.69
CA ILE A 1133 32.54 11.44 37.51
C ILE A 1133 32.55 10.07 38.23
N GLN A 1134 31.39 9.59 38.68
CA GLN A 1134 31.22 8.26 39.29
C GLN A 1134 31.53 7.11 38.32
N GLN A 1135 31.12 7.22 37.06
CA GLN A 1135 31.45 6.23 36.01
C GLN A 1135 32.94 6.28 35.65
N LEU A 1136 33.51 7.47 35.50
CA LEU A 1136 34.94 7.69 35.22
C LEU A 1136 35.83 7.14 36.34
N TYR A 1137 35.49 7.42 37.60
CA TYR A 1137 36.16 6.86 38.78
C TYR A 1137 36.09 5.33 38.79
N ARG A 1138 34.91 4.76 38.48
CA ARG A 1138 34.71 3.30 38.45
C ARG A 1138 35.54 2.61 37.35
N ILE A 1139 35.61 3.18 36.15
CA ILE A 1139 36.46 2.66 35.06
C ILE A 1139 37.93 2.81 35.45
N SER A 1140 38.34 3.98 35.93
CA SER A 1140 39.73 4.31 36.28
C SER A 1140 40.31 3.45 37.41
N THR A 1141 39.49 3.09 38.40
CA THR A 1141 39.89 2.23 39.54
C THR A 1141 39.85 0.74 39.24
N MET A 1142 39.09 0.31 38.22
CA MET A 1142 39.10 -1.08 37.74
C MET A 1142 40.14 -1.35 36.64
N TYR A 1143 40.60 -0.31 35.95
CA TYR A 1143 41.55 -0.43 34.84
C TYR A 1143 42.87 -1.13 35.23
N TRP A 1144 43.36 -1.95 34.31
CA TRP A 1144 44.71 -2.49 34.32
C TRP A 1144 45.20 -2.66 32.87
N ASP A 1145 46.48 -2.38 32.60
CA ASP A 1145 47.08 -2.71 31.31
C ASP A 1145 47.57 -4.17 31.31
N ASP A 1146 47.14 -4.92 30.32
CA ASP A 1146 47.39 -6.34 30.11
C ASP A 1146 48.34 -6.62 28.93
N LYS A 1147 48.85 -5.58 28.27
CA LYS A 1147 49.61 -5.65 27.01
C LYS A 1147 50.90 -4.82 27.00
N TYR A 1148 50.90 -3.63 27.61
CA TYR A 1148 52.04 -2.69 27.62
C TYR A 1148 52.45 -2.23 29.04
N GLY A 1149 51.72 -2.65 30.09
CA GLY A 1149 52.05 -2.31 31.49
C GLY A 1149 51.84 -0.84 31.87
N THR A 1150 51.12 -0.04 31.07
CA THR A 1150 50.81 1.36 31.39
C THR A 1150 49.95 1.48 32.67
N HIS A 1151 50.25 2.51 33.46
CA HIS A 1151 49.45 2.83 34.65
C HIS A 1151 48.10 3.48 34.27
N SER A 1152 47.17 3.50 35.22
CA SER A 1152 45.91 4.25 35.11
C SER A 1152 46.17 5.77 35.17
N VAL A 1153 45.10 6.56 35.27
CA VAL A 1153 45.19 8.00 35.59
C VAL A 1153 45.93 8.24 36.91
N SER A 1154 46.45 9.45 37.12
CA SER A 1154 47.28 9.77 38.28
C SER A 1154 46.51 9.61 39.62
N PRO A 1155 47.20 9.30 40.74
CA PRO A 1155 46.55 9.19 42.05
C PRO A 1155 45.82 10.48 42.47
N GLU A 1156 46.34 11.64 42.06
CA GLU A 1156 45.73 12.97 42.24
C GLU A 1156 44.37 13.07 41.53
N VAL A 1157 44.27 12.66 40.26
CA VAL A 1157 43.00 12.63 39.52
C VAL A 1157 42.00 11.68 40.18
N ILE A 1158 42.43 10.52 40.68
CA ILE A 1158 41.56 9.57 41.41
C ILE A 1158 41.08 10.17 42.74
N SER A 1159 41.91 10.98 43.42
CA SER A 1159 41.53 11.71 44.62
C SER A 1159 40.50 12.80 44.32
N ASN A 1160 40.72 13.61 43.29
CA ASN A 1160 39.83 14.70 42.91
C ASN A 1160 38.46 14.17 42.43
N MET A 1161 38.43 13.07 41.66
CA MET A 1161 37.19 12.37 41.33
C MET A 1161 36.42 11.90 42.58
N ARG A 1162 37.12 11.45 43.63
CA ARG A 1162 36.48 11.00 44.88
C ARG A 1162 35.84 12.16 45.65
N VAL A 1163 36.49 13.32 45.70
CA VAL A 1163 35.96 14.52 46.38
C VAL A 1163 34.65 14.98 45.72
N LEU A 1164 34.67 15.14 44.39
CA LEU A 1164 33.48 15.52 43.62
C LEU A 1164 32.32 14.52 43.80
N MET A 1165 32.61 13.22 43.83
CA MET A 1165 31.59 12.18 44.10
C MET A 1165 30.93 12.31 45.49
N THR A 1166 31.66 12.79 46.50
CA THR A 1166 31.05 13.07 47.81
C THR A 1166 30.22 14.35 47.82
N GLU A 1167 30.55 15.34 46.99
CA GLU A 1167 29.80 16.60 46.87
C GLU A 1167 28.48 16.41 46.09
N ASP A 1168 28.53 15.71 44.94
CA ASP A 1168 27.36 15.39 44.10
C ASP A 1168 26.32 14.48 44.80
N SER A 1169 26.72 13.75 45.85
CA SER A 1169 25.85 12.77 46.54
C SER A 1169 24.62 13.38 47.24
N ASN A 1170 24.55 14.71 47.34
CA ASN A 1170 23.39 15.44 47.84
C ASN A 1170 22.26 15.61 46.80
N ASN A 1171 22.49 15.24 45.53
CA ASN A 1171 21.52 15.47 44.44
C ASN A 1171 20.73 14.19 44.11
N PRO A 1172 19.42 14.09 44.45
CA PRO A 1172 18.69 12.80 44.45
C PRO A 1172 18.51 12.15 43.08
N ILE A 1173 18.75 12.89 41.99
CA ILE A 1173 18.72 12.39 40.60
C ILE A 1173 19.97 11.56 40.27
N SER A 1174 21.07 11.73 40.99
CA SER A 1174 22.40 11.16 40.66
C SER A 1174 22.62 9.70 41.11
N ASN A 1175 21.60 9.01 41.63
CA ASN A 1175 21.77 7.73 42.32
C ASN A 1175 21.96 6.49 41.42
N SER A 1176 21.75 6.58 40.10
CA SER A 1176 22.04 5.46 39.18
C SER A 1176 23.27 5.74 38.32
N PHE A 1177 24.35 4.98 38.55
CA PHE A 1177 25.57 5.04 37.74
C PHE A 1177 25.56 4.07 36.56
N LEU A 1178 24.57 3.18 36.49
CA LEU A 1178 24.34 2.26 35.36
C LEU A 1178 23.33 2.87 34.38
N LEU A 1179 23.35 2.42 33.14
CA LEU A 1179 22.38 2.82 32.12
C LEU A 1179 21.16 1.88 32.14
N ASP A 1180 19.97 2.45 31.98
CA ASP A 1180 18.72 1.70 31.85
C ASP A 1180 18.35 1.45 30.37
N ASP A 1181 17.69 0.31 30.09
CA ASP A 1181 17.23 -0.08 28.76
C ASP A 1181 15.79 0.40 28.51
N ASP A 1182 15.64 1.66 28.06
CA ASP A 1182 14.30 2.23 27.78
C ASP A 1182 13.58 1.50 26.65
N SER A 1183 12.65 0.64 27.07
CA SER A 1183 11.79 -0.16 26.22
C SER A 1183 10.42 0.49 25.94
N SER A 1184 10.29 1.81 26.16
CA SER A 1184 9.16 2.61 25.69
C SER A 1184 9.02 2.63 24.16
N ILE A 1185 7.94 3.23 23.63
CA ILE A 1185 7.75 3.44 22.19
C ILE A 1185 8.33 4.82 21.81
N PRO A 1186 9.35 4.89 20.94
CA PRO A 1186 10.10 6.12 20.70
C PRO A 1186 9.50 7.04 19.61
N PHE A 1187 8.20 6.96 19.35
CA PHE A 1187 7.48 7.76 18.33
C PHE A 1187 6.00 7.96 18.68
N SER A 1188 5.38 9.01 18.13
CA SER A 1188 3.92 9.21 18.19
C SER A 1188 3.24 8.95 16.84
N VAL A 1189 1.90 8.80 16.86
CA VAL A 1189 1.07 8.69 15.64
C VAL A 1189 1.26 9.87 14.68
N ASP A 1190 1.49 11.08 15.22
CA ASP A 1190 1.74 12.26 14.41
C ASP A 1190 3.11 12.25 13.75
N ASP A 1191 4.10 11.55 14.31
CA ASP A 1191 5.43 11.43 13.68
C ASP A 1191 5.42 10.42 12.53
N ILE A 1192 4.61 9.35 12.64
CA ILE A 1192 4.25 8.49 11.51
C ILE A 1192 3.56 9.34 10.41
N SER A 1193 2.60 10.18 10.80
CA SER A 1193 1.84 11.04 9.87
C SER A 1193 2.69 12.05 9.10
N LYS A 1194 3.69 12.65 9.77
CA LYS A 1194 4.64 13.62 9.19
C LYS A 1194 5.72 12.96 8.33
N SER A 1195 6.16 11.75 8.68
CA SER A 1195 7.32 11.09 8.04
C SER A 1195 6.97 10.20 6.85
N MET A 1196 5.76 9.65 6.79
CA MET A 1196 5.34 8.83 5.65
C MET A 1196 4.89 9.68 4.45
N GLN A 1197 5.41 9.34 3.26
CA GLN A 1197 5.09 10.00 1.99
C GLN A 1197 3.59 9.92 1.64
N GLN A 1198 3.16 10.65 0.60
CA GLN A 1198 1.79 10.57 0.11
C GLN A 1198 1.61 9.35 -0.80
N ILE A 1199 0.82 8.38 -0.33
CA ILE A 1199 0.50 7.16 -1.08
C ILE A 1199 -0.69 7.44 -2.00
N ASP A 1200 -0.48 7.33 -3.31
CA ASP A 1200 -1.59 7.24 -4.26
C ASP A 1200 -2.21 5.84 -4.20
N ILE A 1201 -3.53 5.81 -4.04
CA ILE A 1201 -4.35 4.62 -3.81
C ILE A 1201 -5.12 4.22 -5.08
N SER A 1202 -5.01 4.99 -6.17
CA SER A 1202 -5.76 4.79 -7.41
C SER A 1202 -5.51 3.40 -8.00
N ASP A 1203 -4.25 3.12 -8.33
CA ASP A 1203 -3.84 2.01 -9.21
C ASP A 1203 -3.44 0.75 -8.43
N ILE A 1204 -4.38 0.20 -7.66
CA ILE A 1204 -4.19 -1.05 -6.91
C ILE A 1204 -5.30 -2.03 -7.32
N GLU A 1205 -4.93 -3.07 -8.06
CA GLU A 1205 -5.87 -4.12 -8.49
C GLU A 1205 -6.42 -4.94 -7.30
N PRO A 1206 -7.70 -5.35 -7.33
CA PRO A 1206 -8.25 -6.26 -6.33
C PRO A 1206 -7.73 -7.71 -6.52
N PRO A 1207 -7.40 -8.44 -5.43
CA PRO A 1207 -7.05 -9.86 -5.47
C PRO A 1207 -8.16 -10.73 -6.07
N PRO A 1208 -7.86 -11.92 -6.65
CA PRO A 1208 -8.83 -12.75 -7.38
C PRO A 1208 -10.13 -13.02 -6.61
N LEU A 1209 -10.03 -13.40 -5.33
CA LEU A 1209 -11.15 -13.67 -4.41
C LEU A 1209 -12.16 -12.52 -4.25
N ILE A 1210 -11.73 -11.29 -4.54
CA ILE A 1210 -12.55 -10.07 -4.47
C ILE A 1210 -12.90 -9.55 -5.88
N ARG A 1211 -12.00 -9.74 -6.86
CA ARG A 1211 -12.12 -9.30 -8.26
C ARG A 1211 -13.37 -9.85 -8.96
N GLU A 1212 -13.78 -11.07 -8.62
CA GLU A 1212 -14.92 -11.77 -9.24
C GLU A 1212 -16.28 -11.39 -8.60
N ASN A 1213 -16.30 -10.69 -7.46
CA ASN A 1213 -17.54 -10.39 -6.75
C ASN A 1213 -18.09 -9.00 -7.10
N SER A 1214 -19.36 -8.95 -7.52
CA SER A 1214 -20.08 -7.73 -7.91
C SER A 1214 -20.14 -6.64 -6.82
N GLY A 1215 -20.06 -7.00 -5.54
CA GLY A 1215 -20.03 -6.06 -4.42
C GLY A 1215 -18.75 -5.23 -4.32
N PHE A 1216 -17.69 -5.60 -5.05
CA PHE A 1216 -16.36 -4.98 -4.98
C PHE A 1216 -15.89 -4.30 -6.27
N VAL A 1217 -16.77 -4.14 -7.27
CA VAL A 1217 -16.46 -3.48 -8.56
C VAL A 1217 -15.88 -2.06 -8.38
N PHE A 1218 -16.17 -1.39 -7.26
CA PHE A 1218 -15.59 -0.08 -6.91
C PHE A 1218 -14.07 -0.09 -6.63
N LEU A 1219 -13.45 -1.26 -6.51
CA LEU A 1219 -11.99 -1.42 -6.37
C LEU A 1219 -11.26 -1.43 -7.72
N LEU A 1220 -11.97 -1.75 -8.82
CA LEU A 1220 -11.40 -1.78 -10.16
C LEU A 1220 -11.13 -0.35 -10.66
N PRO A 1221 -10.05 -0.12 -11.43
CA PRO A 1221 -9.87 1.15 -12.12
C PRO A 1221 -11.02 1.40 -13.11
N PRO A 1222 -11.39 2.67 -13.37
CA PRO A 1222 -12.36 2.98 -14.41
C PRO A 1222 -11.83 2.51 -15.79
N PRO A 1223 -12.68 1.92 -16.65
CA PRO A 1223 -12.26 1.57 -18.01
C PRO A 1223 -11.94 2.83 -18.82
N GLU A 1224 -10.83 2.79 -19.55
CA GLU A 1224 -10.36 3.83 -20.49
C GLU A 1224 -11.25 3.97 -21.74
#